data_AF-A0A2G6S9B5-F1
#
_entry.id   AF-A0A2G6S9B5-F1
#
_cell.length_a   1.000
_cell.length_b   1.000
_cell.length_c   1.000
_cell.angle_alpha   90.00
_cell.angle_beta   90.00
_cell.angle_gamma   90.00
#
_symmetry.space_group_name_H-M   'P 1'
#
loop_
_entity.id
_entity.type
_entity.pdbx_description
1 polymer ?
#
loop_
_entity_poly.entity_id
_entity_poly.type
_entity_poly.pdbx_seq_one_letter_code
_entity_poly.pdbx_strand_id
1 'polypeptide(L)'
;MRHLLSVMSAIALTFGMGMLQAATVDPDSLKRMRDAVNEEGEVRVMITLRHQKLEKLSQEQKNDNFKKDADAIRALKAELGNAAFTEGSWESESGQIGVYIKAAGISILQNSQNALAFTIDPTDKSRITAMDLDGSLTALRKVLRTRSEVDAEIILGTQSAKYQLLQDGSTRITNVGEVIIEANSLIEKIRENLQKSGRSESTLALDNALPIKITTSIDKKKLLLLQNHPDVRGIRPIGYQDPRTTYWSAGASDMAEKEGQVEVSISLRGGVLFSPDLNWNSRGGKNQAMANREAMTKILADANIKMPQSDPVGDSIGSFQMILTKDQLSRLRAKNDPRILELRENRPLGVSQLQRSMPTINMPVAWASGSKGSGVAIAVLDDGIRKTHEMFLFNGTTKVVGEDCFGSNSGGFKSICPNKDLFGDSPAGTPNAGEPNSDLIGCQLIDQQRCGHGTLMASVAAGRASPNVASGILQGVAPDAQLISINIFSYDRINNKKTYYLNDLEKGLSSVLLRAGGATPTSPAALVVNLSIGTVASYPSDCDANVSIAIRNLIRQLRTAGVPVIASTGNYQIQTALSHPACSEYSIKAASVLNDEIGYTLATKSNIAALSQYTYPIFLAPGGDENAIGVNGAGRVSDTDLLAGWGTSLAAAHISGFAAVYKSTNPTHSVDQFIAWVNSTGSVPVSSTIASGVQTWRRIAFP
;
A
#
# COMPACT_ATOMS: atom_id res chain seq x y z
N MET A 1 -66.81 -44.53 3.32
CA MET A 1 -67.30 -43.68 2.21
C MET A 1 -66.07 -43.06 1.54
N ARG A 2 -65.90 -43.28 0.22
CA ARG A 2 -65.86 -42.24 -0.85
C ARG A 2 -64.80 -41.14 -0.60
N HIS A 3 -63.73 -41.11 -1.38
CA HIS A 3 -63.58 -40.29 -2.62
C HIS A 3 -63.72 -38.78 -2.32
N LEU A 4 -62.78 -37.89 -2.67
CA LEU A 4 -62.21 -37.67 -3.99
C LEU A 4 -60.83 -36.98 -3.95
N LEU A 5 -60.01 -37.25 -4.97
CA LEU A 5 -58.95 -36.34 -5.43
C LEU A 5 -59.51 -35.34 -6.46
N SER A 6 -58.75 -34.25 -6.66
CA SER A 6 -58.53 -33.51 -7.93
C SER A 6 -59.41 -32.30 -8.30
N VAL A 7 -58.75 -31.44 -9.11
CA VAL A 7 -59.23 -30.31 -9.91
C VAL A 7 -59.54 -28.99 -9.18
N MET A 8 -58.52 -28.12 -9.05
CA MET A 8 -58.36 -27.01 -10.00
C MET A 8 -56.93 -26.43 -9.96
N SER A 9 -56.15 -26.72 -11.01
CA SER A 9 -54.98 -25.93 -11.40
C SER A 9 -55.36 -24.93 -12.50
N ALA A 10 -54.47 -23.96 -12.74
CA ALA A 10 -54.53 -22.91 -13.76
C ALA A 10 -55.51 -21.76 -13.47
N ILE A 11 -54.95 -20.59 -13.10
CA ILE A 11 -54.52 -19.57 -14.07
C ILE A 11 -53.23 -18.94 -13.53
N ALA A 12 -52.10 -19.27 -14.16
CA ALA A 12 -50.85 -18.54 -14.03
C ALA A 12 -50.56 -17.92 -15.40
N LEU A 13 -51.25 -16.82 -15.70
CA LEU A 13 -51.02 -16.05 -16.93
C LEU A 13 -49.98 -14.97 -16.64
N THR A 14 -48.78 -15.27 -17.11
CA THR A 14 -47.65 -14.37 -17.32
C THR A 14 -48.09 -12.98 -17.79
N PHE A 15 -47.78 -11.93 -17.02
CA PHE A 15 -47.17 -10.70 -17.51
C PHE A 15 -46.63 -9.87 -16.33
N GLY A 16 -45.34 -9.56 -16.36
CA GLY A 16 -44.63 -8.85 -15.32
C GLY A 16 -43.19 -8.68 -15.77
N MET A 17 -42.96 -7.65 -16.57
CA MET A 17 -41.69 -7.37 -17.25
C MET A 17 -40.50 -7.55 -16.31
N GLY A 18 -39.50 -8.33 -16.74
CA GLY A 18 -38.18 -8.24 -16.13
C GLY A 18 -37.68 -6.81 -16.28
N MET A 19 -37.56 -6.08 -15.17
CA MET A 19 -36.99 -4.74 -15.19
C MET A 19 -35.57 -4.85 -15.74
N LEU A 20 -35.28 -4.12 -16.83
CA LEU A 20 -33.92 -4.00 -17.35
C LEU A 20 -33.08 -3.25 -16.30
N GLN A 21 -32.39 -4.00 -15.44
CA GLN A 21 -31.51 -3.41 -14.45
C GLN A 21 -30.16 -3.12 -15.10
N ALA A 22 -29.97 -1.87 -15.48
CA ALA A 22 -28.70 -1.33 -15.94
C ALA A 22 -27.59 -1.48 -14.88
N ALA A 23 -26.34 -1.62 -15.33
CA ALA A 23 -25.19 -1.67 -14.43
C ALA A 23 -25.10 -0.41 -13.54
N THR A 24 -24.93 -0.61 -12.25
CA THR A 24 -24.90 0.47 -11.26
C THR A 24 -23.57 1.23 -11.30
N VAL A 25 -23.64 2.56 -11.17
CA VAL A 25 -22.46 3.43 -11.17
C VAL A 25 -22.70 4.62 -10.25
N ASP A 26 -21.70 4.96 -9.44
CA ASP A 26 -21.74 6.16 -8.61
C ASP A 26 -21.63 7.44 -9.47
N PRO A 27 -22.45 8.48 -9.25
CA PRO A 27 -22.44 9.70 -10.08
C PRO A 27 -21.11 10.47 -10.10
N ASP A 28 -20.35 10.49 -9.01
CA ASP A 28 -19.02 11.11 -8.98
C ASP A 28 -18.02 10.27 -9.78
N SER A 29 -18.00 8.95 -9.58
CA SER A 29 -17.18 8.03 -10.38
C SER A 29 -17.51 8.15 -11.88
N LEU A 30 -18.80 8.29 -12.23
CA LEU A 30 -19.25 8.52 -13.61
C LEU A 30 -18.77 9.87 -14.18
N LYS A 31 -18.80 10.94 -13.38
CA LYS A 31 -18.24 12.23 -13.76
C LYS A 31 -16.73 12.11 -14.01
N ARG A 32 -15.98 11.55 -13.04
CA ARG A 32 -14.53 11.37 -13.16
C ARG A 32 -14.14 10.46 -14.32
N MET A 33 -14.94 9.43 -14.67
CA MET A 33 -14.71 8.61 -15.86
C MET A 33 -14.81 9.44 -17.15
N ARG A 34 -15.80 10.34 -17.25
CA ARG A 34 -15.95 11.25 -18.39
C ARG A 34 -14.82 12.26 -18.46
N ASP A 35 -14.45 12.85 -17.32
CA ASP A 35 -13.34 13.81 -17.23
C ASP A 35 -12.01 13.15 -17.68
N ALA A 36 -11.70 11.95 -17.16
CA ALA A 36 -10.50 11.19 -17.53
C ALA A 36 -10.49 10.80 -19.02
N VAL A 37 -11.62 10.34 -19.58
CA VAL A 37 -11.72 10.05 -21.02
C VAL A 37 -11.54 11.30 -21.87
N ASN A 38 -12.02 12.46 -21.43
CA ASN A 38 -11.84 13.72 -22.17
C ASN A 38 -10.37 14.20 -22.16
N GLU A 39 -9.60 13.89 -21.11
CA GLU A 39 -8.19 14.28 -20.96
C GLU A 39 -7.18 13.27 -21.55
N GLU A 40 -7.45 11.97 -21.40
CA GLU A 40 -6.54 10.88 -21.77
C GLU A 40 -6.96 10.12 -23.04
N GLY A 41 -8.23 10.22 -23.44
CA GLY A 41 -8.85 9.43 -24.53
C GLY A 41 -9.48 8.11 -24.06
N GLU A 42 -9.08 7.60 -22.89
CA GLU A 42 -9.65 6.42 -22.25
C GLU A 42 -9.52 6.47 -20.71
N VAL A 43 -10.20 5.56 -20.01
CA VAL A 43 -10.05 5.36 -18.56
C VAL A 43 -10.09 3.87 -18.23
N ARG A 44 -9.28 3.40 -17.27
CA ARG A 44 -9.42 2.03 -16.75
C ARG A 44 -10.60 1.99 -15.78
N VAL A 45 -11.56 1.12 -16.07
CA VAL A 45 -12.70 0.85 -15.20
C VAL A 45 -12.60 -0.53 -14.60
N MET A 46 -12.98 -0.66 -13.34
CA MET A 46 -13.25 -1.93 -12.70
C MET A 46 -14.75 -2.22 -12.81
N ILE A 47 -15.09 -3.32 -13.47
CA ILE A 47 -16.44 -3.78 -13.71
C ILE A 47 -16.68 -4.98 -12.79
N THR A 48 -17.75 -4.94 -12.01
CA THR A 48 -18.18 -6.01 -11.12
C THR A 48 -19.22 -6.85 -11.84
N LEU A 49 -18.90 -8.13 -12.02
CA LEU A 49 -19.76 -9.13 -12.66
C LEU A 49 -20.59 -9.88 -11.61
N ARG A 50 -20.04 -9.99 -10.39
CA ARG A 50 -20.60 -10.74 -9.28
C ARG A 50 -20.08 -10.19 -7.95
N HIS A 51 -20.92 -10.20 -6.92
CA HIS A 51 -20.50 -9.94 -5.55
C HIS A 51 -20.04 -11.25 -4.90
N GLN A 52 -18.76 -11.34 -4.49
CA GLN A 52 -18.20 -12.50 -3.82
C GLN A 52 -18.20 -12.28 -2.30
N LYS A 53 -19.05 -13.01 -1.57
CA LYS A 53 -19.01 -13.05 -0.10
C LYS A 53 -17.70 -13.69 0.39
N LEU A 54 -17.23 -13.30 1.58
CA LEU A 54 -16.00 -13.85 2.16
C LEU A 54 -16.29 -15.18 2.88
N GLU A 55 -16.42 -16.24 2.10
CA GLU A 55 -16.78 -17.58 2.55
C GLU A 55 -15.87 -18.66 1.95
N LYS A 56 -15.77 -19.82 2.61
CA LYS A 56 -14.98 -20.96 2.11
C LYS A 56 -15.75 -21.71 1.03
N LEU A 57 -15.50 -21.37 -0.24
CA LEU A 57 -16.02 -22.10 -1.38
C LEU A 57 -15.31 -23.45 -1.61
N SER A 58 -16.07 -24.47 -1.98
CA SER A 58 -15.53 -25.72 -2.53
C SER A 58 -14.84 -25.48 -3.88
N GLN A 59 -13.96 -26.39 -4.30
CA GLN A 59 -13.29 -26.25 -5.60
C GLN A 59 -14.30 -26.28 -6.77
N GLU A 60 -15.40 -27.03 -6.64
CA GLU A 60 -16.49 -27.06 -7.61
C GLU A 60 -17.20 -25.69 -7.70
N GLN A 61 -17.56 -25.09 -6.56
CA GLN A 61 -18.16 -23.75 -6.53
C GLN A 61 -17.23 -22.68 -7.11
N LYS A 62 -15.91 -22.79 -6.86
CA LYS A 62 -14.91 -21.92 -7.49
C LYS A 62 -14.92 -22.10 -9.02
N ASN A 63 -14.85 -23.33 -9.51
CA ASN A 63 -14.85 -23.63 -10.94
C ASN A 63 -16.13 -23.13 -11.64
N ASP A 64 -17.29 -23.29 -11.01
CA ASP A 64 -18.58 -22.77 -11.50
C ASP A 64 -18.62 -21.24 -11.55
N ASN A 65 -18.10 -20.58 -10.52
CA ASN A 65 -17.95 -19.13 -10.50
C ASN A 65 -17.00 -18.65 -11.61
N PHE A 66 -15.82 -19.25 -11.75
CA PHE A 66 -14.89 -18.94 -12.84
C PHE A 66 -15.52 -19.11 -14.22
N LYS A 67 -16.33 -20.16 -14.43
CA LYS A 67 -17.03 -20.40 -15.70
C LYS A 67 -18.06 -19.30 -15.98
N LYS A 68 -18.91 -18.96 -15.01
CA LYS A 68 -19.91 -17.88 -15.14
C LYS A 68 -19.26 -16.53 -15.38
N ASP A 69 -18.22 -16.21 -14.62
CA ASP A 69 -17.47 -14.96 -14.76
C ASP A 69 -16.80 -14.90 -16.15
N ALA A 70 -16.18 -15.99 -16.61
CA ALA A 70 -15.59 -16.07 -17.96
C ALA A 70 -16.64 -15.97 -19.09
N ASP A 71 -17.85 -16.49 -18.90
CA ASP A 71 -18.96 -16.38 -19.86
C ASP A 71 -19.45 -14.92 -19.94
N ALA A 72 -19.67 -14.27 -18.79
CA ALA A 72 -20.00 -12.85 -18.71
C ALA A 72 -18.91 -11.95 -19.30
N ILE A 73 -17.63 -12.26 -19.08
CA ILE A 73 -16.49 -11.53 -19.65
C ILE A 73 -16.48 -11.60 -21.17
N ARG A 74 -16.78 -12.75 -21.78
CA ARG A 74 -16.85 -12.88 -23.24
C ARG A 74 -18.01 -12.07 -23.81
N ALA A 75 -19.18 -12.10 -23.17
CA ALA A 75 -20.33 -11.29 -23.57
C ALA A 75 -20.03 -9.77 -23.45
N LEU A 76 -19.48 -9.33 -22.31
CA LEU A 76 -19.10 -7.95 -22.04
C LEU A 76 -18.02 -7.42 -23.00
N LYS A 77 -16.98 -8.22 -23.30
CA LYS A 77 -15.95 -7.85 -24.30
C LYS A 77 -16.53 -7.72 -25.71
N ALA A 78 -17.51 -8.56 -26.08
CA ALA A 78 -18.23 -8.44 -27.35
C ALA A 78 -19.17 -7.22 -27.39
N GLU A 79 -19.85 -6.91 -26.29
CA GLU A 79 -20.72 -5.74 -26.13
C GLU A 79 -19.94 -4.42 -26.25
N LEU A 80 -18.78 -4.33 -25.60
CA LEU A 80 -17.89 -3.16 -25.66
C LEU A 80 -17.23 -2.99 -27.03
N GLY A 81 -16.81 -4.09 -27.68
CA GLY A 81 -16.16 -4.08 -28.99
C GLY A 81 -15.04 -3.03 -29.10
N ASN A 82 -15.11 -2.19 -30.13
CA ASN A 82 -14.12 -1.13 -30.38
C ASN A 82 -14.16 0.05 -29.39
N ALA A 83 -15.15 0.09 -28.48
CA ALA A 83 -15.25 1.10 -27.43
C ALA A 83 -14.37 0.78 -26.20
N ALA A 84 -13.72 -0.39 -26.18
CA ALA A 84 -12.73 -0.78 -25.19
C ALA A 84 -11.39 -1.18 -25.82
N PHE A 85 -10.37 -1.29 -24.98
CA PHE A 85 -9.14 -2.03 -25.26
C PHE A 85 -9.11 -3.28 -24.38
N THR A 86 -9.01 -4.45 -25.01
CA THR A 86 -8.80 -5.73 -24.31
C THR A 86 -7.35 -5.87 -23.85
N GLU A 87 -6.44 -5.14 -24.50
CA GLU A 87 -5.05 -5.00 -24.11
C GLU A 87 -4.93 -4.42 -22.69
N GLY A 88 -4.20 -5.13 -21.82
CA GLY A 88 -4.02 -4.73 -20.42
C GLY A 88 -5.25 -4.91 -19.53
N SER A 89 -6.24 -5.72 -19.94
CA SER A 89 -7.33 -6.15 -19.05
C SER A 89 -6.84 -7.12 -17.98
N TRP A 90 -7.49 -7.13 -16.81
CA TRP A 90 -7.21 -8.07 -15.70
C TRP A 90 -8.50 -8.64 -15.15
N GLU A 91 -8.45 -9.84 -14.57
CA GLU A 91 -9.61 -10.56 -14.03
C GLU A 91 -9.31 -11.00 -12.57
N SER A 92 -10.33 -11.13 -11.71
CA SER A 92 -10.18 -11.60 -10.31
C SER A 92 -11.12 -12.77 -9.98
N GLU A 93 -10.68 -13.65 -9.07
CA GLU A 93 -11.49 -14.76 -8.54
C GLU A 93 -12.77 -14.28 -7.82
N SER A 94 -12.78 -13.01 -7.38
CA SER A 94 -13.91 -12.37 -6.72
C SER A 94 -14.93 -11.74 -7.67
N GLY A 95 -14.83 -11.95 -8.98
CA GLY A 95 -15.84 -11.54 -9.97
C GLY A 95 -15.71 -10.08 -10.44
N GLN A 96 -14.48 -9.55 -10.55
CA GLN A 96 -14.21 -8.25 -11.17
C GLN A 96 -13.32 -8.41 -12.41
N ILE A 97 -13.54 -7.54 -13.39
CA ILE A 97 -12.65 -7.35 -14.55
C ILE A 97 -12.28 -5.87 -14.66
N GLY A 98 -10.99 -5.59 -14.87
CA GLY A 98 -10.52 -4.26 -15.26
C GLY A 98 -10.32 -4.14 -16.76
N VAL A 99 -10.83 -3.08 -17.38
CA VAL A 99 -10.75 -2.84 -18.84
C VAL A 99 -10.52 -1.34 -19.10
N TYR A 100 -9.73 -0.97 -20.10
CA TYR A 100 -9.67 0.42 -20.57
C TYR A 100 -10.83 0.70 -21.53
N ILE A 101 -11.61 1.74 -21.26
CA ILE A 101 -12.77 2.13 -22.09
C ILE A 101 -12.65 3.56 -22.61
N LYS A 102 -13.19 3.79 -23.81
CA LYS A 102 -13.37 5.10 -24.44
C LYS A 102 -14.74 5.69 -24.05
N ALA A 103 -15.03 6.91 -24.52
CA ALA A 103 -16.30 7.61 -24.24
C ALA A 103 -17.55 6.76 -24.52
N ALA A 104 -17.60 6.10 -25.68
CA ALA A 104 -18.71 5.21 -26.04
C ALA A 104 -18.86 4.00 -25.09
N GLY A 105 -17.76 3.53 -24.49
CA GLY A 105 -17.75 2.41 -23.55
C GLY A 105 -18.45 2.74 -22.24
N ILE A 106 -18.40 4.01 -21.79
CA ILE A 106 -19.15 4.46 -20.62
C ILE A 106 -20.66 4.30 -20.89
N SER A 107 -21.14 4.77 -22.03
CA SER A 107 -22.55 4.66 -22.43
C SER A 107 -23.01 3.22 -22.62
N ILE A 108 -22.14 2.33 -23.10
CA ILE A 108 -22.41 0.88 -23.19
C ILE A 108 -22.58 0.30 -21.78
N LEU A 109 -21.61 0.51 -20.87
CA LEU A 109 -21.69 -0.01 -19.51
C LEU A 109 -22.91 0.50 -18.75
N GLN A 110 -23.30 1.77 -18.92
CA GLN A 110 -24.52 2.33 -18.34
C GLN A 110 -25.82 1.62 -18.77
N ASN A 111 -25.80 0.76 -19.81
CA ASN A 111 -26.94 -0.01 -20.28
C ASN A 111 -26.66 -1.54 -20.29
N SER A 112 -25.48 -1.97 -19.85
CA SER A 112 -25.05 -3.36 -19.94
C SER A 112 -25.82 -4.26 -18.96
N GLN A 113 -26.20 -5.44 -19.44
CA GLN A 113 -26.73 -6.54 -18.64
C GLN A 113 -25.63 -7.53 -18.22
N ASN A 114 -24.42 -7.40 -18.76
CA ASN A 114 -23.26 -8.24 -18.45
C ASN A 114 -22.41 -7.68 -17.30
N ALA A 115 -22.84 -6.58 -16.68
CA ALA A 115 -22.19 -5.92 -15.56
C ALA A 115 -23.22 -5.56 -14.47
N LEU A 116 -22.91 -5.85 -13.20
CA LEU A 116 -23.74 -5.44 -12.06
C LEU A 116 -23.42 -4.01 -11.63
N ALA A 117 -22.13 -3.66 -11.66
CA ALA A 117 -21.64 -2.34 -11.28
C ALA A 117 -20.34 -1.99 -12.02
N PHE A 118 -20.02 -0.72 -12.14
CA PHE A 118 -18.69 -0.28 -12.58
C PHE A 118 -18.24 1.03 -11.92
N THR A 119 -16.93 1.24 -11.88
CA THR A 119 -16.28 2.41 -11.29
C THR A 119 -14.92 2.63 -11.97
N ILE A 120 -14.30 3.81 -11.82
CA ILE A 120 -12.85 3.95 -12.03
C ILE A 120 -12.12 2.85 -11.26
N ASP A 121 -11.16 2.20 -11.90
CA ASP A 121 -10.36 1.13 -11.30
C ASP A 121 -9.41 1.69 -10.21
N PRO A 122 -9.64 1.40 -8.92
CA PRO A 122 -8.79 1.85 -7.82
C PRO A 122 -7.45 1.10 -7.75
N THR A 123 -7.20 0.19 -8.71
CA THR A 123 -5.98 -0.62 -8.85
C THR A 123 -5.25 -0.40 -10.18
N ASP A 124 -5.64 0.61 -10.99
CA ASP A 124 -5.02 0.87 -12.29
C ASP A 124 -3.50 1.02 -12.19
N LYS A 125 -3.05 1.93 -11.31
CA LYS A 125 -1.65 2.31 -11.14
C LYS A 125 -0.79 1.20 -10.57
N SER A 126 -1.33 0.38 -9.65
CA SER A 126 -0.58 -0.70 -9.02
C SER A 126 -0.37 -1.91 -9.94
N ARG A 127 -1.27 -2.12 -10.92
CA ARG A 127 -1.15 -3.20 -11.91
C ARG A 127 -0.13 -2.93 -13.02
N ILE A 128 0.34 -1.68 -13.14
CA ILE A 128 1.42 -1.31 -14.05
C ILE A 128 2.73 -1.80 -13.44
N THR A 129 3.34 -2.81 -14.07
CA THR A 129 4.64 -3.39 -13.67
C THR A 129 5.82 -2.57 -14.22
N ALA A 130 5.64 -1.91 -15.36
CA ALA A 130 6.64 -1.02 -15.93
C ALA A 130 6.88 0.19 -15.02
N MET A 131 8.14 0.46 -14.71
CA MET A 131 8.51 1.53 -13.80
C MET A 131 8.33 2.92 -14.43
N ASP A 132 7.74 3.84 -13.66
CA ASP A 132 7.50 5.25 -14.01
C ASP A 132 8.07 6.22 -12.96
N LEU A 133 9.07 5.79 -12.16
CA LEU A 133 9.64 6.64 -11.09
C LEU A 133 10.35 7.87 -11.63
N ASP A 134 10.93 7.75 -12.82
CA ASP A 134 11.53 8.84 -13.58
C ASP A 134 10.51 9.59 -14.45
N GLY A 135 9.23 9.21 -14.47
CA GLY A 135 8.20 9.80 -15.33
C GLY A 135 8.25 9.37 -16.80
N SER A 136 9.05 8.36 -17.15
CA SER A 136 9.26 7.91 -18.54
C SER A 136 8.02 7.31 -19.21
N LEU A 137 7.23 6.52 -18.48
CA LEU A 137 5.97 5.95 -18.97
C LEU A 137 4.90 7.05 -19.08
N THR A 138 4.86 7.99 -18.14
CA THR A 138 3.99 9.18 -18.22
C THR A 138 4.33 10.05 -19.45
N ALA A 139 5.61 10.27 -19.72
CA ALA A 139 6.06 10.99 -20.92
C ALA A 139 5.68 10.25 -22.22
N LEU A 140 5.84 8.93 -22.27
CA LEU A 140 5.43 8.09 -23.39
C LEU A 140 3.92 8.18 -23.65
N ARG A 141 3.11 8.04 -22.60
CA ARG A 141 1.64 8.20 -22.67
C ARG A 141 1.25 9.56 -23.25
N LYS A 142 1.93 10.64 -22.82
CA LYS A 142 1.70 12.00 -23.33
C LYS A 142 1.99 12.14 -24.83
N VAL A 143 3.05 11.52 -25.34
CA VAL A 143 3.33 11.51 -26.80
C VAL A 143 2.24 10.75 -27.56
N LEU A 144 1.80 9.61 -27.04
CA LEU A 144 0.73 8.79 -27.64
C LEU A 144 -0.68 9.40 -27.59
N ARG A 145 -0.87 10.57 -26.97
CA ARG A 145 -2.12 11.37 -27.12
C ARG A 145 -2.17 12.14 -28.44
N THR A 146 -1.02 12.44 -29.05
CA THR A 146 -0.92 13.27 -30.27
C THR A 146 -0.32 12.53 -31.47
N ARG A 147 0.20 11.31 -31.27
CA ARG A 147 0.76 10.45 -32.32
C ARG A 147 0.16 9.06 -32.22
N SER A 148 -0.03 8.40 -33.37
CA SER A 148 -0.47 7.00 -33.45
C SER A 148 0.57 6.03 -32.87
N GLU A 149 1.85 6.37 -33.00
CA GLU A 149 2.98 5.56 -32.56
C GLU A 149 4.16 6.42 -32.10
N VAL A 150 5.09 5.81 -31.38
CA VAL A 150 6.36 6.40 -30.95
C VAL A 150 7.42 5.32 -30.76
N ASP A 151 8.64 5.56 -31.25
CA ASP A 151 9.76 4.67 -30.98
C ASP A 151 10.20 4.76 -29.52
N ALA A 152 10.33 3.60 -28.88
CA ALA A 152 10.59 3.49 -27.46
C ALA A 152 11.53 2.33 -27.13
N GLU A 153 12.21 2.50 -26.00
CA GLU A 153 13.08 1.51 -25.39
C GLU A 153 12.29 0.73 -24.32
N ILE A 154 12.29 -0.60 -24.43
CA ILE A 154 11.78 -1.50 -23.39
C ILE A 154 12.98 -2.01 -22.59
N ILE A 155 12.90 -1.92 -21.27
CA ILE A 155 13.87 -2.52 -20.35
C ILE A 155 13.29 -3.86 -19.88
N LEU A 156 14.06 -4.93 -20.04
CA LEU A 156 13.66 -6.30 -19.72
C LEU A 156 13.79 -6.59 -18.21
N GLY A 157 12.92 -7.47 -17.72
CA GLY A 157 12.77 -7.84 -16.31
C GLY A 157 13.87 -8.71 -15.69
N THR A 158 15.04 -8.82 -16.33
CA THR A 158 16.12 -9.79 -16.04
C THR A 158 16.48 -9.89 -14.55
N GLN A 159 16.53 -11.12 -14.03
CA GLN A 159 16.95 -11.43 -12.66
C GLN A 159 18.44 -11.77 -12.56
N SER A 160 19.08 -12.20 -13.66
CA SER A 160 20.50 -12.56 -13.67
C SER A 160 21.45 -11.36 -13.71
N ALA A 161 20.98 -10.20 -14.20
CA ALA A 161 21.80 -9.03 -14.48
C ALA A 161 22.52 -8.48 -13.24
N LYS A 162 23.85 -8.63 -13.23
CA LYS A 162 24.78 -7.91 -12.37
C LYS A 162 25.20 -6.63 -13.10
N TYR A 163 25.15 -5.51 -12.40
CA TYR A 163 25.39 -4.21 -13.00
C TYR A 163 26.07 -3.23 -12.06
N GLN A 164 26.59 -2.14 -12.61
CA GLN A 164 27.23 -1.05 -11.90
C GLN A 164 26.57 0.28 -12.29
N LEU A 165 26.39 1.16 -11.30
CA LEU A 165 26.03 2.56 -11.54
C LEU A 165 27.31 3.38 -11.73
N LEU A 166 27.51 3.83 -12.96
CA LEU A 166 28.67 4.66 -13.34
C LEU A 166 28.53 6.09 -12.80
N GLN A 167 29.62 6.85 -12.79
CA GLN A 167 29.67 8.18 -12.15
C GLN A 167 28.78 9.22 -12.83
N ASP A 168 28.43 9.02 -14.10
CA ASP A 168 27.45 9.79 -14.86
C ASP A 168 25.99 9.39 -14.60
N GLY A 169 25.75 8.40 -13.74
CA GLY A 169 24.43 7.82 -13.46
C GLY A 169 24.02 6.68 -14.40
N SER A 170 24.79 6.40 -15.46
CA SER A 170 24.47 5.34 -16.42
C SER A 170 24.69 3.93 -15.85
N THR A 171 24.13 2.92 -16.51
CA THR A 171 24.16 1.52 -16.07
C THR A 171 25.02 0.66 -16.98
N ARG A 172 25.98 -0.08 -16.41
CA ARG A 172 26.81 -1.06 -17.13
C ARG A 172 26.57 -2.48 -16.62
N ILE A 173 26.23 -3.40 -17.52
CA ILE A 173 26.11 -4.84 -17.23
C ILE A 173 27.51 -5.46 -17.13
N THR A 174 27.74 -6.33 -16.14
CA THR A 174 29.05 -6.98 -15.91
C THR A 174 29.08 -8.47 -16.26
N ASN A 175 27.94 -9.19 -16.25
CA ASN A 175 27.83 -10.61 -16.64
C ASN A 175 27.12 -10.81 -17.99
N VAL A 176 27.51 -10.02 -19.01
CA VAL A 176 26.86 -9.92 -20.34
C VAL A 176 26.40 -11.26 -20.93
N GLY A 177 27.26 -12.29 -20.94
CA GLY A 177 26.94 -13.58 -21.58
C GLY A 177 25.73 -14.31 -20.98
N GLU A 178 25.57 -14.28 -19.65
CA GLU A 178 24.40 -14.88 -18.99
C GLU A 178 23.14 -14.03 -19.22
N VAL A 179 23.29 -12.70 -19.18
CA VAL A 179 22.19 -11.76 -19.34
C VAL A 179 21.60 -11.83 -20.74
N ILE A 180 22.40 -12.01 -21.79
CA ILE A 180 21.92 -12.21 -23.17
C ILE A 180 21.02 -13.46 -23.27
N ILE A 181 21.38 -14.56 -22.60
CA ILE A 181 20.59 -15.80 -22.61
C ILE A 181 19.22 -15.58 -21.95
N GLU A 182 19.20 -14.94 -20.77
CA GLU A 182 17.94 -14.60 -20.11
C GLU A 182 17.12 -13.61 -20.95
N ALA A 183 17.74 -12.53 -21.42
CA ALA A 183 17.09 -11.47 -22.20
C ALA A 183 16.41 -12.01 -23.47
N ASN A 184 17.08 -12.90 -24.23
CA ASN A 184 16.47 -13.56 -25.38
C ASN A 184 15.24 -14.40 -24.97
N SER A 185 15.30 -15.14 -23.86
CA SER A 185 14.13 -15.87 -23.34
C SER A 185 12.97 -14.94 -22.95
N LEU A 186 13.25 -13.78 -22.37
CA LEU A 186 12.23 -12.77 -22.06
C LEU A 186 11.63 -12.14 -23.33
N ILE A 187 12.44 -11.91 -24.36
CA ILE A 187 11.99 -11.43 -25.67
C ILE A 187 11.02 -12.42 -26.33
N GLU A 188 11.29 -13.72 -26.29
CA GLU A 188 10.36 -14.74 -26.82
C GLU A 188 9.00 -14.69 -26.10
N LYS A 189 8.97 -14.62 -24.76
CA LYS A 189 7.72 -14.51 -23.99
C LYS A 189 6.93 -13.24 -24.33
N ILE A 190 7.62 -12.10 -24.46
CA ILE A 190 7.00 -10.84 -24.87
C ILE A 190 6.44 -10.96 -26.29
N ARG A 191 7.19 -11.56 -27.23
CA ARG A 191 6.71 -11.80 -28.60
C ARG A 191 5.48 -12.70 -28.62
N GLU A 192 5.46 -13.79 -27.86
CA GLU A 192 4.28 -14.65 -27.71
C GLU A 192 3.06 -13.88 -27.16
N ASN A 193 3.25 -13.01 -26.18
CA ASN A 193 2.17 -12.20 -25.59
C ASN A 193 1.56 -11.23 -26.62
N LEU A 194 2.42 -10.58 -27.43
CA LEU A 194 2.01 -9.72 -28.52
C LEU A 194 1.30 -10.52 -29.63
N GLN A 195 1.83 -11.68 -30.02
CA GLN A 195 1.21 -12.58 -31.01
C GLN A 195 -0.17 -13.09 -30.58
N LYS A 196 -0.33 -13.51 -29.33
CA LYS A 196 -1.64 -13.90 -28.74
C LYS A 196 -2.65 -12.75 -28.76
N SER A 197 -2.18 -11.51 -28.84
CA SER A 197 -2.99 -10.28 -28.99
C SER A 197 -3.15 -9.85 -30.47
N GLY A 198 -2.83 -10.72 -31.43
CA GLY A 198 -2.97 -10.46 -32.87
C GLY A 198 -1.85 -9.61 -33.48
N ARG A 199 -0.72 -9.41 -32.80
CA ARG A 199 0.41 -8.56 -33.26
C ARG A 199 1.62 -9.41 -33.64
N SER A 200 2.00 -9.35 -34.92
CA SER A 200 3.25 -9.95 -35.39
C SER A 200 4.41 -8.99 -35.19
N GLU A 201 5.42 -9.40 -34.42
CA GLU A 201 6.67 -8.65 -34.16
C GLU A 201 7.87 -9.48 -34.62
N SER A 202 8.35 -9.22 -35.83
CA SER A 202 9.49 -9.95 -36.42
C SER A 202 10.84 -9.56 -35.81
N THR A 203 11.01 -8.34 -35.31
CA THR A 203 12.32 -7.79 -34.90
C THR A 203 12.25 -7.02 -33.57
N LEU A 204 12.12 -7.76 -32.47
CA LEU A 204 12.56 -7.29 -31.14
C LEU A 204 14.04 -7.68 -30.98
N ALA A 205 14.94 -6.77 -31.33
CA ALA A 205 16.39 -6.99 -31.27
C ALA A 205 16.99 -6.41 -29.97
N LEU A 206 17.93 -7.14 -29.37
CA LEU A 206 18.66 -6.75 -28.17
C LEU A 206 19.73 -5.71 -28.49
N ASP A 207 19.85 -4.67 -27.66
CA ASP A 207 20.90 -3.65 -27.78
C ASP A 207 22.26 -4.22 -27.37
N ASN A 208 23.27 -4.04 -28.23
CA ASN A 208 24.61 -4.59 -28.05
C ASN A 208 25.40 -3.94 -26.91
N ALA A 209 25.14 -2.66 -26.60
CA ALA A 209 25.81 -1.93 -25.53
C ALA A 209 25.12 -2.14 -24.18
N LEU A 210 23.81 -2.36 -24.20
CA LEU A 210 22.97 -2.58 -23.01
C LEU A 210 22.08 -3.83 -23.21
N PRO A 211 22.59 -5.05 -22.94
CA PRO A 211 21.96 -6.34 -23.30
C PRO A 211 20.76 -6.74 -22.42
N ILE A 212 19.97 -5.75 -22.00
CA ILE A 212 18.70 -5.82 -21.28
C ILE A 212 17.64 -4.94 -21.94
N LYS A 213 17.98 -4.25 -23.04
CA LYS A 213 17.17 -3.25 -23.71
C LYS A 213 16.82 -3.72 -25.11
N ILE A 214 15.57 -3.53 -25.51
CA ILE A 214 15.11 -3.67 -26.89
C ILE A 214 14.47 -2.36 -27.33
N THR A 215 14.54 -2.05 -28.62
CA THR A 215 13.91 -0.85 -29.21
C THR A 215 12.80 -1.28 -30.16
N THR A 216 11.66 -0.60 -30.11
CA THR A 216 10.51 -0.91 -30.98
C THR A 216 9.53 0.25 -31.07
N SER A 217 8.79 0.37 -32.18
CA SER A 217 7.65 1.30 -32.25
C SER A 217 6.52 0.81 -31.34
N ILE A 218 5.94 1.71 -30.56
CA ILE A 218 4.82 1.45 -29.65
C ILE A 218 3.62 2.28 -30.08
N ASP A 219 2.48 1.62 -30.32
CA ASP A 219 1.16 2.25 -30.33
C ASP A 219 0.46 2.09 -28.96
N LYS A 220 -0.71 2.71 -28.80
CA LYS A 220 -1.48 2.66 -27.55
C LYS A 220 -1.75 1.24 -27.06
N LYS A 221 -2.17 0.33 -27.94
CA LYS A 221 -2.54 -1.05 -27.59
C LYS A 221 -1.31 -1.86 -27.15
N LYS A 222 -0.19 -1.72 -27.87
CA LYS A 222 1.09 -2.34 -27.51
C LYS A 222 1.60 -1.81 -26.17
N LEU A 223 1.41 -0.51 -25.87
CA LEU A 223 1.72 0.02 -24.55
C LEU A 223 0.89 -0.64 -23.44
N LEU A 224 -0.42 -0.78 -23.64
CA LEU A 224 -1.30 -1.41 -22.64
C LEU A 224 -0.95 -2.89 -22.36
N LEU A 225 -0.40 -3.61 -23.34
CA LEU A 225 0.16 -4.96 -23.12
C LEU A 225 1.47 -4.89 -22.33
N LEU A 226 2.45 -4.13 -22.82
CA LEU A 226 3.82 -4.13 -22.27
C LEU A 226 3.89 -3.52 -20.85
N GLN A 227 3.11 -2.49 -20.56
CA GLN A 227 3.20 -1.77 -19.27
C GLN A 227 2.76 -2.61 -18.06
N ASN A 228 2.01 -3.69 -18.28
CA ASN A 228 1.56 -4.64 -17.26
C ASN A 228 2.27 -6.01 -17.38
N HIS A 229 3.24 -6.16 -18.29
CA HIS A 229 3.89 -7.44 -18.54
C HIS A 229 4.93 -7.74 -17.44
N PRO A 230 4.95 -8.96 -16.85
CA PRO A 230 5.84 -9.27 -15.72
C PRO A 230 7.33 -9.25 -16.10
N ASP A 231 7.65 -9.59 -17.37
CA ASP A 231 9.02 -9.56 -17.89
C ASP A 231 9.44 -8.17 -18.43
N VAL A 232 8.64 -7.12 -18.26
CA VAL A 232 8.99 -5.72 -18.62
C VAL A 232 9.24 -4.90 -17.36
N ARG A 233 10.45 -4.35 -17.25
CA ARG A 233 10.91 -3.53 -16.11
C ARG A 233 10.55 -2.06 -16.27
N GLY A 234 10.54 -1.54 -17.49
CA GLY A 234 10.27 -0.12 -17.78
C GLY A 234 10.15 0.13 -19.28
N ILE A 235 9.50 1.25 -19.64
CA ILE A 235 9.22 1.65 -21.02
C ILE A 235 9.43 3.16 -21.12
N ARG A 236 10.29 3.60 -22.04
CA ARG A 236 10.67 5.02 -22.18
C ARG A 236 10.80 5.44 -23.65
N PRO A 237 10.46 6.69 -24.03
CA PRO A 237 10.81 7.20 -25.35
C PRO A 237 12.32 7.12 -25.60
N ILE A 238 12.77 6.93 -26.85
CA ILE A 238 14.20 6.97 -27.18
C ILE A 238 14.81 8.30 -26.72
N GLY A 239 15.94 8.23 -26.03
CA GLY A 239 16.68 9.40 -25.54
C GLY A 239 16.09 10.06 -24.28
N TYR A 240 15.09 9.44 -23.63
CA TYR A 240 14.48 9.97 -22.41
C TYR A 240 15.51 10.28 -21.30
N GLN A 241 15.46 11.49 -20.77
CA GLN A 241 16.28 11.94 -19.64
C GLN A 241 15.43 11.98 -18.37
N ASP A 242 15.97 11.44 -17.27
CA ASP A 242 15.33 11.48 -15.96
C ASP A 242 15.26 12.94 -15.44
N PRO A 243 14.07 13.55 -15.31
CA PRO A 243 13.90 14.95 -14.96
C PRO A 243 14.02 15.20 -13.45
N ARG A 244 14.11 14.16 -12.61
CA ARG A 244 14.19 14.32 -11.16
C ARG A 244 15.49 15.02 -10.77
N THR A 245 15.41 16.06 -9.95
CA THR A 245 16.59 16.73 -9.39
C THR A 245 17.00 16.11 -8.05
N THR A 246 18.28 16.26 -7.67
CA THR A 246 18.77 15.76 -6.37
C THR A 246 18.28 16.67 -5.24
N TYR A 247 17.56 16.11 -4.28
CA TYR A 247 17.12 16.83 -3.08
C TYR A 247 18.19 16.77 -1.97
N TRP A 248 18.62 17.94 -1.49
CA TRP A 248 19.48 18.06 -0.30
C TRP A 248 18.71 18.81 0.78
N SER A 249 18.41 18.15 1.90
CA SER A 249 17.71 18.80 3.01
C SER A 249 18.50 19.97 3.60
N ALA A 250 17.83 21.11 3.79
CA ALA A 250 18.38 22.24 4.55
C ALA A 250 18.56 21.88 6.03
N GLY A 251 17.58 21.20 6.64
CA GLY A 251 17.62 20.76 8.03
C GLY A 251 18.77 19.80 8.33
N ALA A 252 19.29 19.07 7.33
CA ALA A 252 20.51 18.28 7.48
C ALA A 252 21.75 19.15 7.75
N SER A 253 21.84 20.29 7.07
CA SER A 253 22.93 21.24 7.31
C SER A 253 22.75 21.91 8.67
N ASP A 254 21.56 22.46 8.95
CA ASP A 254 21.26 23.16 10.20
C ASP A 254 21.53 22.28 11.45
N MET A 255 21.14 21.01 11.40
CA MET A 255 21.39 20.05 12.48
C MET A 255 22.89 19.73 12.62
N ALA A 256 23.60 19.51 11.50
CA ALA A 256 25.04 19.26 11.53
C ALA A 256 25.84 20.47 12.05
N GLU A 257 25.38 21.70 11.81
CA GLU A 257 26.00 22.90 12.38
C GLU A 257 25.75 23.03 13.88
N LYS A 258 24.55 22.68 14.36
CA LYS A 258 24.14 22.80 15.76
C LYS A 258 24.66 21.67 16.66
N GLU A 259 24.62 20.43 16.17
CA GLU A 259 24.95 19.22 16.95
C GLU A 259 26.33 18.64 16.57
N GLY A 260 27.05 19.26 15.61
CA GLY A 260 28.36 18.81 15.07
C GLY A 260 28.28 17.62 14.12
N GLN A 261 27.17 16.88 14.17
CA GLN A 261 26.84 15.74 13.35
C GLN A 261 25.34 15.71 13.05
N VAL A 262 24.94 14.91 12.07
CA VAL A 262 23.54 14.68 11.71
C VAL A 262 23.36 13.22 11.28
N GLU A 263 22.29 12.58 11.74
CA GLU A 263 21.84 11.32 11.16
C GLU A 263 21.03 11.59 9.90
N VAL A 264 21.28 10.86 8.82
CA VAL A 264 20.65 11.05 7.52
C VAL A 264 20.16 9.72 6.92
N SER A 265 19.19 9.81 6.03
CA SER A 265 18.84 8.77 5.05
C SER A 265 19.20 9.29 3.66
N ILE A 266 19.96 8.51 2.88
CA ILE A 266 20.43 8.86 1.54
C ILE A 266 19.87 7.84 0.55
N SER A 267 19.00 8.30 -0.36
CA SER A 267 18.45 7.49 -1.45
C SER A 267 19.18 7.74 -2.78
N LEU A 268 19.53 6.65 -3.46
CA LEU A 268 20.06 6.69 -4.81
C LEU A 268 18.93 6.79 -5.87
N ARG A 269 19.28 7.37 -7.03
CA ARG A 269 18.41 7.51 -8.21
C ARG A 269 17.99 6.18 -8.82
N GLY A 270 18.82 5.16 -8.62
CA GLY A 270 18.76 3.90 -9.32
C GLY A 270 19.29 4.01 -10.75
N GLY A 271 19.75 2.88 -11.29
CA GLY A 271 20.05 2.76 -12.72
C GLY A 271 18.81 2.45 -13.54
N VAL A 272 18.99 2.21 -14.84
CA VAL A 272 17.89 1.85 -15.76
C VAL A 272 17.18 0.54 -15.39
N LEU A 273 17.87 -0.34 -14.65
CA LEU A 273 17.34 -1.60 -14.10
C LEU A 273 16.63 -1.46 -12.75
N PHE A 274 16.73 -0.31 -12.09
CA PHE A 274 16.21 -0.14 -10.74
C PHE A 274 14.72 -0.46 -10.70
N SER A 275 14.24 -1.09 -9.63
CA SER A 275 12.81 -1.24 -9.36
C SER A 275 12.57 -1.61 -7.89
N PRO A 276 11.68 -0.89 -7.18
CA PRO A 276 11.23 -1.27 -5.84
C PRO A 276 10.28 -2.48 -5.85
N ASP A 277 9.86 -2.99 -7.02
CA ASP A 277 9.03 -4.20 -7.12
C ASP A 277 9.85 -5.49 -7.15
N LEU A 278 11.19 -5.40 -7.21
CA LEU A 278 12.03 -6.57 -7.00
C LEU A 278 11.91 -7.00 -5.53
N ASN A 279 11.53 -8.25 -5.28
CA ASN A 279 11.70 -8.85 -3.97
C ASN A 279 13.19 -8.78 -3.59
N TRP A 280 13.52 -8.16 -2.45
CA TRP A 280 14.89 -7.89 -2.00
C TRP A 280 15.77 -9.16 -1.92
N ASN A 281 15.15 -10.31 -1.62
CA ASN A 281 15.82 -11.60 -1.47
C ASN A 281 15.89 -12.39 -2.80
N SER A 282 15.24 -11.92 -3.87
CA SER A 282 15.36 -12.52 -5.20
C SER A 282 16.77 -12.34 -5.77
N ARG A 283 17.08 -13.08 -6.84
CA ARG A 283 18.34 -12.91 -7.57
C ARG A 283 18.52 -11.48 -8.11
N GLY A 284 17.45 -10.91 -8.69
CA GLY A 284 17.43 -9.54 -9.17
C GLY A 284 17.54 -8.52 -8.02
N GLY A 285 16.80 -8.72 -6.92
CA GLY A 285 16.86 -7.85 -5.74
C GLY A 285 18.26 -7.80 -5.11
N LYS A 286 18.93 -8.95 -4.99
CA LYS A 286 20.32 -9.04 -4.51
C LYS A 286 21.31 -8.37 -5.46
N ASN A 287 21.18 -8.57 -6.77
CA ASN A 287 22.04 -7.90 -7.76
C ASN A 287 21.84 -6.37 -7.73
N GLN A 288 20.62 -5.88 -7.57
CA GLN A 288 20.31 -4.46 -7.39
C GLN A 288 20.89 -3.92 -6.08
N ALA A 289 20.75 -4.65 -4.97
CA ALA A 289 21.36 -4.31 -3.69
C ALA A 289 22.89 -4.17 -3.80
N MET A 290 23.56 -5.12 -4.47
CA MET A 290 24.98 -5.04 -4.75
C MET A 290 25.35 -3.81 -5.60
N ALA A 291 24.59 -3.51 -6.67
CA ALA A 291 24.85 -2.38 -7.55
C ALA A 291 24.71 -1.02 -6.83
N ASN A 292 23.65 -0.87 -6.03
CA ASN A 292 23.41 0.30 -5.19
C ASN A 292 24.51 0.45 -4.13
N ARG A 293 24.88 -0.64 -3.46
CA ARG A 293 25.90 -0.64 -2.40
C ARG A 293 27.29 -0.34 -2.95
N GLU A 294 27.65 -0.86 -4.12
CA GLU A 294 28.90 -0.53 -4.81
C GLU A 294 28.94 0.96 -5.21
N ALA A 295 27.82 1.50 -5.68
CA ALA A 295 27.71 2.92 -6.01
C ALA A 295 27.87 3.81 -4.78
N MET A 296 27.14 3.53 -3.70
CA MET A 296 27.24 4.27 -2.44
C MET A 296 28.64 4.18 -1.84
N THR A 297 29.28 2.99 -1.87
CA THR A 297 30.66 2.83 -1.38
C THR A 297 31.63 3.79 -2.08
N LYS A 298 31.50 4.00 -3.40
CA LYS A 298 32.34 4.96 -4.15
C LYS A 298 32.01 6.42 -3.78
N ILE A 299 30.72 6.76 -3.70
CA ILE A 299 30.23 8.09 -3.31
C ILE A 299 30.76 8.50 -1.92
N LEU A 300 30.73 7.57 -0.96
CA LEU A 300 31.18 7.80 0.41
C LEU A 300 32.71 7.86 0.53
N ALA A 301 33.45 7.02 -0.22
CA ALA A 301 34.91 7.06 -0.26
C ALA A 301 35.44 8.43 -0.71
N ASP A 302 34.80 9.02 -1.73
CA ASP A 302 35.10 10.36 -2.25
C ASP A 302 34.91 11.50 -1.24
N ALA A 303 34.17 11.26 -0.15
CA ALA A 303 33.94 12.18 0.96
C ALA A 303 34.66 11.76 2.26
N ASN A 304 35.48 10.70 2.23
CA ASN A 304 36.09 10.06 3.40
C ASN A 304 35.04 9.68 4.48
N ILE A 305 33.99 9.00 4.04
CA ILE A 305 32.93 8.42 4.88
C ILE A 305 33.03 6.90 4.80
N LYS A 306 32.95 6.21 5.95
CA LYS A 306 32.93 4.75 5.99
C LYS A 306 31.53 4.25 5.63
N MET A 307 31.45 3.26 4.75
CA MET A 307 30.18 2.58 4.43
C MET A 307 29.54 1.99 5.71
N PRO A 308 28.23 2.18 5.96
CA PRO A 308 27.52 1.50 7.05
C PRO A 308 27.51 -0.03 6.86
N GLN A 309 26.97 -0.76 7.84
CA GLN A 309 26.73 -2.20 7.71
C GLN A 309 25.81 -2.53 6.52
N SER A 310 25.70 -3.79 6.13
CA SER A 310 24.75 -4.20 5.10
C SER A 310 23.35 -4.30 5.69
N ASP A 311 22.42 -3.57 5.10
CA ASP A 311 20.99 -3.76 5.27
C ASP A 311 20.48 -4.25 3.91
N PRO A 312 20.12 -5.54 3.76
CA PRO A 312 19.74 -6.07 2.45
C PRO A 312 18.43 -5.46 1.91
N VAL A 313 17.57 -4.88 2.75
CA VAL A 313 16.37 -4.18 2.30
C VAL A 313 16.74 -2.77 1.85
N GLY A 314 17.40 -1.98 2.70
CA GLY A 314 17.89 -0.64 2.38
C GLY A 314 18.81 -0.63 1.16
N ASP A 315 19.82 -1.50 1.12
CA ASP A 315 20.70 -1.74 -0.03
C ASP A 315 19.85 -2.01 -1.29
N SER A 316 18.79 -2.83 -1.22
CA SER A 316 17.94 -3.18 -2.38
C SER A 316 17.13 -1.99 -2.92
N ILE A 317 16.61 -1.10 -2.08
CA ILE A 317 15.91 0.11 -2.52
C ILE A 317 16.85 1.30 -2.76
N GLY A 318 18.15 1.11 -2.51
CA GLY A 318 19.17 2.14 -2.63
C GLY A 318 19.11 3.22 -1.56
N SER A 319 18.54 2.90 -0.38
CA SER A 319 18.49 3.78 0.78
C SER A 319 19.56 3.39 1.81
N PHE A 320 20.28 4.37 2.32
CA PHE A 320 21.40 4.17 3.24
C PHE A 320 21.33 5.17 4.39
N GLN A 321 21.22 4.66 5.61
CA GLN A 321 21.21 5.47 6.83
C GLN A 321 22.59 5.53 7.47
N MET A 322 23.00 6.71 7.93
CA MET A 322 24.31 6.95 8.55
C MET A 322 24.34 8.25 9.35
N ILE A 323 25.30 8.37 10.27
CA ILE A 323 25.64 9.63 10.95
C ILE A 323 26.82 10.27 10.22
N LEU A 324 26.69 11.55 9.86
CA LEU A 324 27.70 12.36 9.19
C LEU A 324 28.12 13.53 10.08
N THR A 325 29.43 13.80 10.17
CA THR A 325 29.90 15.08 10.73
C THR A 325 29.61 16.24 9.76
N LYS A 326 29.62 17.48 10.27
CA LYS A 326 29.50 18.70 9.42
C LYS A 326 30.42 18.66 8.20
N ASP A 327 31.68 18.29 8.38
CA ASP A 327 32.67 18.23 7.29
C ASP A 327 32.37 17.11 6.29
N GLN A 328 31.91 15.95 6.76
CA GLN A 328 31.51 14.84 5.89
C GLN A 328 30.31 15.22 5.02
N LEU A 329 29.26 15.79 5.62
CA LEU A 329 28.10 16.30 4.89
C LEU A 329 28.50 17.37 3.86
N SER A 330 29.38 18.30 4.26
CA SER A 330 29.85 19.38 3.39
C SER A 330 30.63 18.86 2.17
N ARG A 331 31.55 17.89 2.37
CA ARG A 331 32.26 17.24 1.26
C ARG A 331 31.33 16.45 0.35
N LEU A 332 30.40 15.68 0.92
CA LEU A 332 29.44 14.88 0.17
C LEU A 332 28.53 15.77 -0.70
N ARG A 333 28.04 16.88 -0.15
CA ARG A 333 27.23 17.87 -0.87
C ARG A 333 28.03 18.59 -1.96
N ALA A 334 29.28 18.96 -1.70
CA ALA A 334 30.15 19.63 -2.67
C ALA A 334 30.50 18.77 -3.89
N LYS A 335 30.49 17.43 -3.76
CA LYS A 335 30.68 16.50 -4.88
C LYS A 335 29.49 16.47 -5.84
N ASN A 336 28.27 16.71 -5.33
CA ASN A 336 27.01 16.71 -6.10
C ASN A 336 26.87 15.52 -7.07
N ASP A 337 27.11 14.30 -6.56
CA ASP A 337 27.11 13.08 -7.40
C ASP A 337 25.70 12.80 -7.96
N PRO A 338 25.54 12.64 -9.30
CA PRO A 338 24.23 12.55 -9.93
C PRO A 338 23.46 11.27 -9.59
N ARG A 339 24.14 10.26 -9.01
CA ARG A 339 23.50 9.03 -8.51
C ARG A 339 22.74 9.24 -7.21
N ILE A 340 23.04 10.30 -6.43
CA ILE A 340 22.23 10.66 -5.27
C ILE A 340 20.94 11.30 -5.79
N LEU A 341 19.80 10.77 -5.36
CA LEU A 341 18.48 11.37 -5.63
C LEU A 341 18.02 12.23 -4.47
N GLU A 342 18.32 11.82 -3.24
CA GLU A 342 17.79 12.46 -2.04
C GLU A 342 18.72 12.22 -0.85
N LEU A 343 19.02 13.28 -0.10
CA LEU A 343 19.55 13.21 1.26
C LEU A 343 18.61 13.97 2.19
N ARG A 344 18.09 13.25 3.19
CA ARG A 344 17.24 13.81 4.25
C ARG A 344 17.88 13.59 5.60
N GLU A 345 17.70 14.57 6.48
CA GLU A 345 17.99 14.43 7.90
C GLU A 345 16.97 13.52 8.57
N ASN A 346 17.42 12.83 9.61
CA ASN A 346 16.55 12.12 10.51
C ASN A 346 15.82 13.12 11.42
N ARG A 347 14.70 13.64 10.93
CA ARG A 347 13.82 14.59 11.64
C ARG A 347 12.64 13.89 12.31
N PRO A 348 12.09 14.48 13.40
CA PRO A 348 10.77 14.10 13.88
C PRO A 348 9.75 14.30 12.76
N LEU A 349 8.94 13.28 12.48
CA LEU A 349 7.88 13.36 11.47
C LEU A 349 6.53 13.68 12.10
N GLY A 350 6.14 12.98 13.16
CA GLY A 350 4.78 13.07 13.67
C GLY A 350 4.54 12.32 14.96
N VAL A 351 3.25 12.16 15.27
CA VAL A 351 2.74 11.63 16.53
C VAL A 351 1.71 10.53 16.27
N SER A 352 1.29 9.82 17.33
CA SER A 352 0.13 8.93 17.28
C SER A 352 -1.16 9.75 17.08
N GLN A 353 -2.13 9.26 16.30
CA GLN A 353 -3.26 10.07 15.79
C GLN A 353 -4.62 9.78 16.47
N LEU A 354 -4.80 10.12 17.77
CA LEU A 354 -5.94 9.62 18.60
C LEU A 354 -6.49 10.54 19.73
N GLN A 355 -7.82 10.51 19.99
CA GLN A 355 -8.55 10.98 21.21
C GLN A 355 -9.58 9.99 21.87
N ARG A 356 -10.95 9.96 21.70
CA ARG A 356 -11.96 9.00 22.38
C ARG A 356 -13.40 8.60 21.74
N SER A 357 -13.64 7.61 20.82
CA SER A 357 -14.95 7.20 20.15
C SER A 357 -15.02 5.80 19.39
N MET A 358 -16.16 5.05 19.24
CA MET A 358 -16.56 3.57 19.35
C MET A 358 -16.61 2.68 18.05
N PRO A 359 -16.91 1.33 18.03
CA PRO A 359 -16.85 0.51 16.80
C PRO A 359 -18.18 -0.02 16.21
N THR A 360 -18.29 -0.04 14.87
CA THR A 360 -19.33 -0.76 14.07
C THR A 360 -18.93 -1.07 12.61
N ILE A 361 -18.60 -2.34 12.30
CA ILE A 361 -18.27 -2.80 10.92
C ILE A 361 -18.86 -4.18 10.52
N ASN A 362 -19.95 -4.62 11.15
CA ASN A 362 -20.65 -5.90 10.86
C ASN A 362 -19.80 -7.19 11.04
N MET A 363 -18.74 -7.14 11.86
CA MET A 363 -17.87 -8.29 12.08
C MET A 363 -18.47 -9.52 12.78
N PRO A 364 -19.55 -9.45 13.58
CA PRO A 364 -20.20 -10.66 14.10
C PRO A 364 -20.57 -11.69 13.03
N VAL A 365 -20.97 -11.24 11.83
CA VAL A 365 -21.24 -12.13 10.68
C VAL A 365 -19.97 -12.82 10.18
N ALA A 366 -18.86 -12.08 10.08
CA ALA A 366 -17.55 -12.63 9.71
C ALA A 366 -17.04 -13.66 10.72
N TRP A 367 -17.20 -13.38 12.01
CA TRP A 367 -16.79 -14.29 13.08
C TRP A 367 -17.64 -15.56 13.12
N ALA A 368 -18.94 -15.46 12.81
CA ALA A 368 -19.83 -16.60 12.67
C ALA A 368 -19.49 -17.48 11.45
N SER A 369 -19.00 -16.90 10.35
CA SER A 369 -18.48 -17.66 9.20
C SER A 369 -17.06 -18.23 9.40
N GLY A 370 -16.45 -18.00 10.57
CA GLY A 370 -15.09 -18.45 10.90
C GLY A 370 -13.97 -17.56 10.35
N SER A 371 -14.31 -16.43 9.71
CA SER A 371 -13.36 -15.47 9.15
C SER A 371 -12.84 -14.53 10.26
N LYS A 372 -11.78 -14.96 10.95
CA LYS A 372 -11.25 -14.32 12.18
C LYS A 372 -9.79 -13.86 12.12
N GLY A 373 -9.11 -14.00 10.98
CA GLY A 373 -7.72 -13.56 10.81
C GLY A 373 -6.64 -14.60 11.14
N SER A 374 -7.02 -15.85 11.43
CA SER A 374 -6.08 -16.92 11.76
C SER A 374 -5.00 -17.11 10.68
N GLY A 375 -3.75 -17.31 11.12
CA GLY A 375 -2.60 -17.49 10.22
C GLY A 375 -2.06 -16.20 9.58
N VAL A 376 -2.62 -15.03 9.92
CA VAL A 376 -2.11 -13.71 9.50
C VAL A 376 -1.58 -12.95 10.72
N ALA A 377 -0.49 -12.21 10.57
CA ALA A 377 0.01 -11.30 11.60
C ALA A 377 -0.15 -9.82 11.18
N ILE A 378 -0.55 -8.98 12.12
CA ILE A 378 -0.65 -7.52 11.93
C ILE A 378 0.56 -6.86 12.60
N ALA A 379 1.42 -6.22 11.81
CA ALA A 379 2.51 -5.39 12.29
C ALA A 379 1.98 -3.99 12.62
N VAL A 380 2.10 -3.60 13.89
CA VAL A 380 1.66 -2.30 14.40
C VAL A 380 2.93 -1.48 14.66
N LEU A 381 3.17 -0.44 13.86
CA LEU A 381 4.29 0.49 14.02
C LEU A 381 3.77 1.71 14.78
N ASP A 382 4.07 1.78 16.08
CA ASP A 382 3.44 2.72 16.99
C ASP A 382 4.29 2.93 18.27
N ASP A 383 3.69 3.41 19.37
CA ASP A 383 4.37 3.63 20.66
C ASP A 383 4.53 2.39 21.57
N GLY A 384 4.05 1.23 21.11
CA GLY A 384 4.22 -0.09 21.73
C GLY A 384 2.92 -0.83 22.08
N ILE A 385 3.00 -2.17 22.17
CA ILE A 385 1.90 -3.06 22.59
C ILE A 385 2.25 -3.67 23.94
N ARG A 386 1.41 -3.46 24.95
CA ARG A 386 1.52 -4.14 26.25
C ARG A 386 1.07 -5.60 26.13
N LYS A 387 1.97 -6.51 25.77
CA LYS A 387 1.61 -7.86 25.29
C LYS A 387 1.04 -8.81 26.35
N THR A 388 1.12 -8.42 27.64
CA THR A 388 0.52 -9.17 28.77
C THR A 388 -0.96 -8.87 28.98
N HIS A 389 -1.50 -7.81 28.37
CA HIS A 389 -2.92 -7.48 28.46
C HIS A 389 -3.78 -8.65 27.96
N GLU A 390 -4.85 -9.00 28.67
CA GLU A 390 -5.58 -10.26 28.45
C GLU A 390 -6.19 -10.39 27.06
N MET A 391 -6.57 -9.26 26.42
CA MET A 391 -7.01 -9.28 25.02
C MET A 391 -5.91 -9.73 24.02
N PHE A 392 -4.66 -9.79 24.44
CA PHE A 392 -3.54 -10.34 23.68
C PHE A 392 -3.11 -11.71 24.17
N LEU A 393 -3.89 -12.37 25.03
CA LEU A 393 -3.65 -13.75 25.43
C LEU A 393 -4.58 -14.71 24.67
N PHE A 394 -4.02 -15.85 24.26
CA PHE A 394 -4.75 -16.99 23.74
C PHE A 394 -4.23 -18.24 24.44
N ASN A 395 -5.11 -18.93 25.18
CA ASN A 395 -4.76 -20.06 26.05
C ASN A 395 -3.60 -19.75 27.02
N GLY A 396 -3.58 -18.54 27.58
CA GLY A 396 -2.53 -18.06 28.50
C GLY A 396 -1.22 -17.59 27.84
N THR A 397 -1.06 -17.77 26.53
CA THR A 397 0.14 -17.34 25.78
C THR A 397 -0.14 -16.05 25.02
N THR A 398 0.83 -15.13 24.96
CA THR A 398 0.65 -13.90 24.18
C THR A 398 0.59 -14.20 22.67
N LYS A 399 -0.30 -13.48 21.96
CA LYS A 399 -0.40 -13.47 20.50
C LYS A 399 0.48 -12.39 19.84
N VAL A 400 1.27 -11.65 20.61
CA VAL A 400 2.38 -10.83 20.09
C VAL A 400 3.56 -11.76 19.83
N VAL A 401 3.81 -12.09 18.57
CA VAL A 401 4.79 -13.11 18.12
C VAL A 401 6.09 -12.51 17.57
N GLY A 402 6.18 -11.19 17.51
CA GLY A 402 7.38 -10.48 17.10
C GLY A 402 7.45 -9.11 17.76
N GLU A 403 8.66 -8.69 18.10
CA GLU A 403 8.96 -7.40 18.72
C GLU A 403 10.19 -6.80 18.05
N ASP A 404 10.15 -5.51 17.73
CA ASP A 404 11.30 -4.68 17.34
C ASP A 404 11.16 -3.27 17.96
N CYS A 405 12.26 -2.54 18.05
CA CYS A 405 12.25 -1.13 18.48
C CYS A 405 13.28 -0.33 17.68
N PHE A 406 12.81 0.76 17.08
CA PHE A 406 13.63 1.75 16.38
C PHE A 406 13.38 3.11 17.04
N GLY A 407 14.43 3.90 17.22
CA GLY A 407 14.30 5.09 18.05
C GLY A 407 15.47 6.05 17.94
N SER A 408 15.17 7.30 17.64
CA SER A 408 16.18 8.36 17.48
C SER A 408 16.58 9.05 18.79
N ASN A 409 17.82 9.57 18.87
CA ASN A 409 18.35 10.28 20.06
C ASN A 409 18.69 11.78 19.82
N SER A 410 18.12 12.41 18.79
CA SER A 410 18.38 13.81 18.38
C SER A 410 17.32 14.80 18.90
N GLY A 411 17.58 16.12 18.81
CA GLY A 411 16.56 17.16 18.97
C GLY A 411 15.90 17.26 20.35
N GLY A 412 16.56 16.74 21.40
CA GLY A 412 16.02 16.64 22.77
C GLY A 412 15.29 15.33 23.07
N PHE A 413 14.85 14.61 22.04
CA PHE A 413 14.23 13.30 22.18
C PHE A 413 15.27 12.21 22.45
N LYS A 414 14.86 11.17 23.17
CA LYS A 414 15.66 9.97 23.44
C LYS A 414 14.85 8.71 23.17
N SER A 415 15.49 7.76 22.51
CA SER A 415 14.97 6.41 22.35
C SER A 415 14.83 5.71 23.70
N ILE A 416 13.75 4.93 23.83
CA ILE A 416 13.51 4.03 24.96
C ILE A 416 13.89 2.58 24.65
N CYS A 417 14.40 2.30 23.44
CA CYS A 417 14.66 0.94 22.97
C CYS A 417 15.64 0.19 23.89
N PRO A 418 15.31 -1.02 24.36
CA PRO A 418 16.21 -1.83 25.17
C PRO A 418 17.48 -2.19 24.39
N ASN A 419 18.64 -2.21 25.07
CA ASN A 419 19.95 -2.55 24.49
C ASN A 419 20.32 -1.74 23.23
N LYS A 420 19.83 -0.49 23.14
CA LYS A 420 19.93 0.31 21.92
C LYS A 420 21.36 0.61 21.46
N ASP A 421 21.53 0.70 20.15
CA ASP A 421 22.79 1.05 19.49
C ASP A 421 23.03 2.59 19.43
N LEU A 422 23.97 3.01 18.57
CA LEU A 422 24.34 4.42 18.40
C LEU A 422 23.28 5.27 17.67
N PHE A 423 22.45 4.67 16.82
CA PHE A 423 21.29 5.34 16.23
C PHE A 423 20.19 5.45 17.30
N GLY A 424 20.04 4.35 18.04
CA GLY A 424 19.14 4.21 19.18
C GLY A 424 18.15 3.06 19.02
N ASP A 425 18.48 2.09 18.16
CA ASP A 425 17.63 0.96 17.82
C ASP A 425 18.00 -0.27 18.63
N SER A 426 17.00 -1.08 18.99
CA SER A 426 17.26 -2.41 19.56
C SER A 426 17.79 -3.37 18.49
N PRO A 427 18.77 -4.24 18.83
CA PRO A 427 19.07 -5.41 18.02
C PRO A 427 17.81 -6.26 17.76
N ALA A 428 17.67 -6.80 16.55
CA ALA A 428 16.50 -7.58 16.16
C ALA A 428 16.23 -8.76 17.12
N GLY A 429 14.97 -8.93 17.51
CA GLY A 429 14.56 -9.97 18.47
C GLY A 429 14.92 -9.69 19.94
N THR A 430 15.32 -8.46 20.29
CA THR A 430 15.50 -8.04 21.69
C THR A 430 14.19 -8.19 22.47
N PRO A 431 14.16 -8.94 23.59
CA PRO A 431 12.94 -9.11 24.38
C PRO A 431 12.38 -7.78 24.88
N ASN A 432 11.05 -7.61 24.82
CA ASN A 432 10.36 -6.40 25.26
C ASN A 432 10.65 -5.14 24.44
N ALA A 433 11.31 -5.26 23.27
CA ALA A 433 11.54 -4.12 22.38
C ALA A 433 10.22 -3.47 21.93
N GLY A 434 9.17 -4.27 21.71
CA GLY A 434 7.87 -3.81 21.27
C GLY A 434 6.94 -3.33 22.40
N GLU A 435 7.37 -3.31 23.66
CA GLU A 435 6.57 -2.81 24.78
C GLU A 435 6.47 -1.27 24.77
N PRO A 436 5.39 -0.68 25.34
CA PRO A 436 5.30 0.76 25.53
C PRO A 436 6.24 1.25 26.64
N ASN A 437 6.51 2.56 26.66
CA ASN A 437 7.38 3.22 27.63
C ASN A 437 6.98 2.86 29.08
N SER A 438 7.87 2.19 29.82
CA SER A 438 7.59 1.66 31.16
C SER A 438 7.29 2.74 32.22
N ASP A 439 7.68 3.99 31.99
CA ASP A 439 7.36 5.11 32.87
C ASP A 439 5.91 5.58 32.69
N LEU A 440 5.01 5.01 33.49
CA LEU A 440 3.60 5.38 33.53
C LEU A 440 3.35 6.85 33.94
N ILE A 441 4.16 7.39 34.86
CA ILE A 441 3.97 8.75 35.40
C ILE A 441 4.41 9.77 34.38
N GLY A 442 5.63 9.64 33.84
CA GLY A 442 6.13 10.50 32.77
C GLY A 442 5.21 10.45 31.54
N CYS A 443 4.74 9.28 31.15
CA CYS A 443 3.80 9.15 30.05
C CYS A 443 2.44 9.81 30.27
N GLN A 444 1.92 9.83 31.51
CA GLN A 444 0.70 10.55 31.83
C GLN A 444 0.84 12.08 31.66
N LEU A 445 2.06 12.61 31.73
CA LEU A 445 2.35 14.02 31.44
C LEU A 445 2.46 14.30 29.92
N ILE A 446 2.75 13.26 29.11
CA ILE A 446 2.94 13.37 27.65
C ILE A 446 1.60 13.28 26.92
N ASP A 447 0.79 12.27 27.21
CA ASP A 447 -0.52 12.10 26.58
C ASP A 447 -1.54 11.42 27.51
N GLN A 448 -2.82 11.61 27.21
CA GLN A 448 -3.92 11.07 28.02
C GLN A 448 -4.04 9.54 27.93
N GLN A 449 -3.48 8.94 26.88
CA GLN A 449 -3.39 7.50 26.69
C GLN A 449 -2.24 6.88 27.48
N ARG A 450 -1.44 7.71 28.16
CA ARG A 450 -0.23 7.34 28.91
C ARG A 450 0.76 6.58 28.04
N CYS A 451 0.98 6.95 26.77
CA CYS A 451 1.77 6.15 25.81
C CYS A 451 1.24 4.72 25.61
N GLY A 452 -0.09 4.56 25.57
CA GLY A 452 -0.79 3.30 25.33
C GLY A 452 -1.44 3.21 23.96
N HIS A 453 -0.99 4.01 22.99
CA HIS A 453 -1.70 4.16 21.73
C HIS A 453 -1.65 2.88 20.88
N GLY A 454 -0.47 2.33 20.64
CA GLY A 454 -0.26 1.08 19.90
C GLY A 454 -0.99 -0.11 20.53
N THR A 455 -1.07 -0.11 21.87
CA THR A 455 -1.84 -1.09 22.65
C THR A 455 -3.33 -1.01 22.31
N LEU A 456 -3.91 0.18 22.25
CA LEU A 456 -5.29 0.34 21.80
C LEU A 456 -5.46 -0.11 20.33
N MET A 457 -4.56 0.31 19.43
CA MET A 457 -4.68 -0.03 17.99
C MET A 457 -4.61 -1.54 17.75
N ALA A 458 -3.68 -2.22 18.40
CA ALA A 458 -3.54 -3.66 18.34
C ALA A 458 -4.79 -4.39 18.85
N SER A 459 -5.44 -3.87 19.90
CA SER A 459 -6.66 -4.48 20.45
C SER A 459 -7.87 -4.31 19.54
N VAL A 460 -7.98 -3.19 18.83
CA VAL A 460 -9.05 -2.94 17.86
C VAL A 460 -8.82 -3.78 16.60
N ALA A 461 -7.57 -3.88 16.13
CA ALA A 461 -7.23 -4.70 14.97
C ALA A 461 -7.39 -6.21 15.24
N ALA A 462 -6.87 -6.73 16.37
CA ALA A 462 -6.76 -8.17 16.61
C ALA A 462 -6.91 -8.62 18.09
N GLY A 463 -7.35 -7.76 19.00
CA GLY A 463 -7.61 -8.14 20.39
C GLY A 463 -8.70 -9.20 20.50
N ARG A 464 -8.51 -10.22 21.33
CA ARG A 464 -9.48 -11.28 21.61
C ARG A 464 -10.33 -10.91 22.82
N ALA A 465 -11.61 -11.28 22.82
CA ALA A 465 -12.44 -11.20 24.01
C ALA A 465 -11.87 -12.05 25.15
N SER A 466 -11.79 -11.46 26.35
CA SER A 466 -11.48 -12.16 27.61
C SER A 466 -12.61 -11.94 28.62
N PRO A 467 -13.03 -12.95 29.40
CA PRO A 467 -14.06 -12.78 30.42
C PRO A 467 -13.73 -11.72 31.48
N ASN A 468 -12.45 -11.46 31.78
CA ASN A 468 -12.07 -10.45 32.77
C ASN A 468 -11.95 -9.03 32.19
N VAL A 469 -12.10 -8.87 30.87
CA VAL A 469 -12.06 -7.58 30.17
C VAL A 469 -13.45 -7.26 29.64
N ALA A 470 -14.12 -6.27 30.26
CA ALA A 470 -15.49 -5.87 29.92
C ALA A 470 -16.48 -7.07 29.84
N SER A 471 -16.33 -8.06 30.73
CA SER A 471 -17.16 -9.28 30.74
C SER A 471 -17.16 -10.08 29.42
N GLY A 472 -16.10 -9.98 28.61
CA GLY A 472 -15.98 -10.68 27.33
C GLY A 472 -16.74 -10.06 26.16
N ILE A 473 -17.33 -8.86 26.31
CA ILE A 473 -18.05 -8.20 25.21
C ILE A 473 -17.11 -7.58 24.16
N LEU A 474 -15.87 -7.30 24.54
CA LEU A 474 -14.96 -6.48 23.75
C LEU A 474 -14.08 -7.33 22.84
N GLN A 475 -14.23 -7.15 21.52
CA GLN A 475 -13.63 -8.02 20.52
C GLN A 475 -13.10 -7.18 19.34
N GLY A 476 -11.80 -7.26 19.08
CA GLY A 476 -11.16 -6.67 17.91
C GLY A 476 -11.57 -7.37 16.61
N VAL A 477 -11.29 -6.74 15.48
CA VAL A 477 -11.76 -7.16 14.15
C VAL A 477 -11.27 -8.56 13.75
N ALA A 478 -10.01 -8.89 14.03
CA ALA A 478 -9.36 -10.16 13.72
C ALA A 478 -8.98 -10.98 14.99
N PRO A 479 -9.94 -11.61 15.70
CA PRO A 479 -9.74 -12.30 16.98
C PRO A 479 -8.63 -13.36 17.00
N ASP A 480 -8.33 -13.95 15.85
CA ASP A 480 -7.40 -15.07 15.69
C ASP A 480 -6.09 -14.66 14.98
N ALA A 481 -5.97 -13.39 14.54
CA ALA A 481 -4.72 -12.87 14.00
C ALA A 481 -3.64 -12.73 15.09
N GLN A 482 -2.39 -12.90 14.69
CA GLN A 482 -1.21 -12.61 15.49
C GLN A 482 -0.84 -11.12 15.40
N LEU A 483 0.01 -10.65 16.30
CA LEU A 483 0.50 -9.29 16.35
C LEU A 483 2.03 -9.27 16.27
N ILE A 484 2.58 -8.25 15.60
CA ILE A 484 4.00 -7.89 15.65
C ILE A 484 4.05 -6.45 16.16
N SER A 485 4.72 -6.23 17.29
CA SER A 485 4.84 -4.91 17.89
C SER A 485 6.15 -4.26 17.45
N ILE A 486 6.09 -3.12 16.77
CA ILE A 486 7.27 -2.38 16.36
C ILE A 486 7.18 -0.99 17.00
N ASN A 487 7.98 -0.75 18.04
CA ASN A 487 8.02 0.56 18.68
C ASN A 487 8.88 1.50 17.83
N ILE A 488 8.35 2.66 17.44
CA ILE A 488 9.07 3.67 16.63
C ILE A 488 9.15 5.05 17.30
N PHE A 489 8.83 5.14 18.61
CA PHE A 489 8.70 6.42 19.31
C PHE A 489 9.87 6.74 20.23
N SER A 490 10.36 7.98 20.08
CA SER A 490 11.30 8.61 21.00
C SER A 490 10.63 9.70 21.83
N TYR A 491 11.21 9.96 23.00
CA TYR A 491 10.58 10.72 24.07
C TYR A 491 11.46 11.88 24.55
N ASP A 492 10.90 13.08 24.60
CA ASP A 492 11.47 14.24 25.28
C ASP A 492 10.75 14.39 26.64
N ARG A 493 11.45 13.95 27.69
CA ARG A 493 10.97 13.96 29.08
C ARG A 493 11.03 15.34 29.74
N ILE A 494 11.75 16.30 29.15
CA ILE A 494 11.85 17.67 29.68
C ILE A 494 10.63 18.47 29.23
N ASN A 495 10.26 18.33 27.96
CA ASN A 495 9.14 19.06 27.36
C ASN A 495 7.82 18.27 27.32
N ASN A 496 7.78 17.07 27.92
CA ASN A 496 6.65 16.14 27.92
C ASN A 496 6.10 15.86 26.50
N LYS A 497 6.97 15.39 25.60
CA LYS A 497 6.60 15.05 24.21
C LYS A 497 7.05 13.65 23.83
N LYS A 498 6.31 13.03 22.91
CA LYS A 498 6.75 11.86 22.13
C LYS A 498 6.60 12.16 20.64
N THR A 499 7.43 11.53 19.82
CA THR A 499 7.41 11.65 18.36
C THR A 499 8.04 10.41 17.74
N TYR A 500 7.69 10.07 16.51
CA TYR A 500 8.48 9.14 15.70
C TYR A 500 9.32 9.93 14.69
N TYR A 501 10.41 9.32 14.23
CA TYR A 501 11.36 9.93 13.30
C TYR A 501 11.31 9.24 11.92
N LEU A 502 11.93 9.89 10.92
CA LEU A 502 11.97 9.41 9.54
C LEU A 502 12.70 8.07 9.41
N ASN A 503 13.89 7.96 10.00
CA ASN A 503 14.69 6.73 9.91
C ASN A 503 14.05 5.58 10.69
N ASP A 504 13.42 5.87 11.84
CA ASP A 504 12.73 4.87 12.68
C ASP A 504 11.55 4.22 11.93
N LEU A 505 10.78 5.01 11.18
CA LEU A 505 9.69 4.50 10.32
C LEU A 505 10.23 3.72 9.11
N GLU A 506 11.31 4.17 8.48
CA GLU A 506 11.98 3.41 7.41
C GLU A 506 12.45 2.03 7.92
N LYS A 507 13.15 1.99 9.05
CA LYS A 507 13.60 0.74 9.70
C LYS A 507 12.43 -0.16 10.11
N GLY A 508 11.35 0.42 10.65
CA GLY A 508 10.12 -0.31 10.98
C GLY A 508 9.50 -1.01 9.77
N LEU A 509 9.38 -0.32 8.64
CA LEU A 509 8.86 -0.89 7.39
C LEU A 509 9.83 -1.95 6.80
N SER A 510 11.15 -1.71 6.87
CA SER A 510 12.17 -2.68 6.48
C SER A 510 12.11 -3.97 7.31
N SER A 511 11.87 -3.89 8.63
CA SER A 511 11.66 -5.08 9.48
C SER A 511 10.50 -5.93 8.98
N VAL A 512 9.35 -5.31 8.66
CA VAL A 512 8.19 -6.07 8.14
C VAL A 512 8.53 -6.73 6.81
N LEU A 513 9.33 -6.08 5.95
CA LEU A 513 9.74 -6.67 4.68
C LEU A 513 10.76 -7.81 4.84
N LEU A 514 11.67 -7.73 5.82
CA LEU A 514 12.52 -8.86 6.21
C LEU A 514 11.68 -10.06 6.65
N ARG A 515 10.62 -9.81 7.45
CA ARG A 515 9.65 -10.84 7.89
C ARG A 515 8.78 -11.36 6.75
N ALA A 516 8.49 -10.56 5.72
CA ALA A 516 7.83 -11.00 4.48
C ALA A 516 8.73 -11.89 3.60
N GLY A 517 10.06 -11.77 3.75
CA GLY A 517 11.04 -12.67 3.13
C GLY A 517 10.95 -12.72 1.60
N GLY A 518 10.83 -13.93 1.05
CA GLY A 518 10.79 -14.20 -0.40
C GLY A 518 9.43 -14.02 -1.07
N ALA A 519 8.44 -13.41 -0.40
CA ALA A 519 7.07 -13.30 -0.91
C ALA A 519 6.93 -12.46 -2.20
N THR A 520 5.90 -12.79 -2.99
CA THR A 520 5.61 -12.22 -4.32
C THR A 520 4.09 -11.97 -4.47
N PRO A 521 3.62 -11.28 -5.53
CA PRO A 521 2.18 -11.08 -5.73
C PRO A 521 1.40 -12.39 -5.94
N THR A 522 2.07 -13.48 -6.35
CA THR A 522 1.51 -14.82 -6.56
C THR A 522 1.73 -15.78 -5.38
N SER A 523 2.57 -15.39 -4.41
CA SER A 523 2.81 -16.09 -3.15
C SER A 523 3.01 -15.06 -2.03
N PRO A 524 1.92 -14.38 -1.61
CA PRO A 524 2.00 -13.18 -0.78
C PRO A 524 2.22 -13.52 0.71
N ALA A 525 3.04 -12.71 1.40
CA ALA A 525 3.33 -12.90 2.82
C ALA A 525 2.06 -12.77 3.67
N ALA A 526 1.94 -13.56 4.74
CA ALA A 526 0.78 -13.55 5.63
C ALA A 526 0.81 -12.37 6.64
N LEU A 527 1.07 -11.16 6.15
CA LEU A 527 1.24 -9.95 6.96
C LEU A 527 0.29 -8.82 6.54
N VAL A 528 0.05 -7.89 7.46
CA VAL A 528 -0.62 -6.59 7.28
C VAL A 528 0.16 -5.54 8.08
N VAL A 529 0.28 -4.31 7.57
CA VAL A 529 0.90 -3.18 8.29
C VAL A 529 -0.13 -2.15 8.70
N ASN A 530 -0.12 -1.77 9.96
CA ASN A 530 -0.94 -0.72 10.55
C ASN A 530 -0.10 0.49 10.97
N LEU A 531 -0.29 1.63 10.29
CA LEU A 531 0.34 2.92 10.59
C LEU A 531 -0.70 3.90 11.16
N SER A 532 -1.06 3.72 12.43
CA SER A 532 -1.96 4.62 13.19
C SER A 532 -1.22 5.85 13.72
N ILE A 533 -0.33 6.38 12.89
CA ILE A 533 0.56 7.50 13.16
C ILE A 533 0.33 8.57 12.11
N GLY A 534 0.76 9.81 12.36
CA GLY A 534 0.65 10.86 11.36
C GLY A 534 1.37 12.16 11.68
N THR A 535 1.77 12.84 10.62
CA THR A 535 2.37 14.18 10.63
C THR A 535 1.31 15.27 10.86
N VAL A 536 1.71 16.40 11.46
CA VAL A 536 0.88 17.62 11.52
C VAL A 536 0.71 18.24 10.13
N ALA A 537 1.77 18.23 9.33
CA ALA A 537 1.70 18.61 7.92
C ALA A 537 0.75 17.67 7.15
N SER A 538 -0.07 18.24 6.28
CA SER A 538 -0.98 17.53 5.37
C SER A 538 -0.71 17.96 3.94
N TYR A 539 -0.84 17.02 3.00
CA TYR A 539 -0.42 17.18 1.60
C TYR A 539 -1.62 16.96 0.67
N PRO A 540 -1.87 17.83 -0.33
CA PRO A 540 -3.05 17.79 -1.19
C PRO A 540 -2.96 16.77 -2.35
N SER A 541 -1.93 15.93 -2.34
CA SER A 541 -1.70 14.85 -3.31
C SER A 541 -0.81 13.78 -2.69
N ASP A 542 -0.47 12.74 -3.45
CA ASP A 542 0.60 11.84 -3.04
C ASP A 542 1.89 12.63 -2.73
N CYS A 543 2.52 12.37 -1.57
CA CYS A 543 3.43 13.30 -0.89
C CYS A 543 4.90 12.88 -0.86
N ASP A 544 5.23 11.78 -1.54
CA ASP A 544 6.50 11.07 -1.33
C ASP A 544 7.74 11.91 -1.69
N ALA A 545 7.67 12.72 -2.74
CA ALA A 545 8.73 13.66 -3.12
C ALA A 545 8.96 14.79 -2.09
N ASN A 546 7.96 15.07 -1.24
CA ASN A 546 8.08 16.04 -0.15
C ASN A 546 8.60 15.40 1.14
N VAL A 547 8.37 14.10 1.38
CA VAL A 547 8.61 13.43 2.68
C VAL A 547 9.79 12.47 2.70
N SER A 548 9.75 11.38 1.91
CA SER A 548 10.82 10.38 1.74
C SER A 548 10.49 9.45 0.56
N ILE A 549 11.42 9.35 -0.39
CA ILE A 549 11.31 8.40 -1.51
C ILE A 549 11.60 6.96 -1.04
N ALA A 550 12.41 6.79 0.01
CA ALA A 550 12.67 5.49 0.60
C ALA A 550 11.41 4.88 1.26
N ILE A 551 10.65 5.65 2.05
CA ILE A 551 9.37 5.19 2.65
C ILE A 551 8.41 4.73 1.55
N ARG A 552 8.24 5.53 0.48
CA ARG A 552 7.43 5.16 -0.68
C ARG A 552 7.85 3.82 -1.29
N ASN A 553 9.16 3.64 -1.50
CA ASN A 553 9.70 2.42 -2.10
C ASN A 553 9.50 1.20 -1.19
N LEU A 554 9.65 1.34 0.13
CA LEU A 554 9.34 0.28 1.11
C LEU A 554 7.86 -0.12 1.08
N ILE A 555 6.94 0.85 1.05
CA ILE A 555 5.50 0.60 0.96
C ILE A 555 5.17 -0.12 -0.37
N ARG A 556 5.77 0.30 -1.49
CA ARG A 556 5.62 -0.38 -2.79
C ARG A 556 6.14 -1.82 -2.77
N GLN A 557 7.30 -2.05 -2.16
CA GLN A 557 7.91 -3.38 -2.05
C GLN A 557 7.10 -4.31 -1.12
N LEU A 558 6.56 -3.78 -0.02
CA LEU A 558 5.61 -4.47 0.86
C LEU A 558 4.33 -4.86 0.12
N ARG A 559 3.75 -3.93 -0.65
CA ARG A 559 2.57 -4.22 -1.50
C ARG A 559 2.87 -5.30 -2.53
N THR A 560 4.05 -5.31 -3.14
CA THR A 560 4.49 -6.35 -4.08
C THR A 560 4.79 -7.69 -3.37
N ALA A 561 5.17 -7.69 -2.10
CA ALA A 561 5.19 -8.86 -1.24
C ALA A 561 3.78 -9.30 -0.75
N GLY A 562 2.71 -8.61 -1.17
CA GLY A 562 1.32 -8.89 -0.81
C GLY A 562 0.90 -8.42 0.58
N VAL A 563 1.65 -7.49 1.17
CA VAL A 563 1.43 -6.90 2.49
C VAL A 563 0.75 -5.53 2.32
N PRO A 564 -0.55 -5.37 2.66
CA PRO A 564 -1.19 -4.07 2.59
C PRO A 564 -0.68 -3.18 3.74
N VAL A 565 -0.38 -1.92 3.42
CA VAL A 565 -0.02 -0.87 4.37
C VAL A 565 -1.22 0.06 4.54
N ILE A 566 -1.83 0.06 5.72
CA ILE A 566 -2.97 0.90 6.07
C ILE A 566 -2.46 2.06 6.92
N ALA A 567 -2.80 3.29 6.55
CA ALA A 567 -2.29 4.50 7.20
C ALA A 567 -3.41 5.50 7.52
N SER A 568 -3.32 6.12 8.71
CA SER A 568 -4.32 7.07 9.19
C SER A 568 -4.22 8.43 8.48
N THR A 569 -5.36 9.01 8.06
CA THR A 569 -5.36 10.24 7.25
C THR A 569 -5.07 11.53 8.01
N GLY A 570 -5.17 11.54 9.34
CA GLY A 570 -4.93 12.69 10.23
C GLY A 570 -6.22 13.26 10.82
N ASN A 571 -6.11 13.96 11.96
CA ASN A 571 -7.26 14.41 12.75
C ASN A 571 -7.45 15.95 12.79
N TYR A 572 -7.16 16.64 11.69
CA TYR A 572 -7.06 18.11 11.65
C TYR A 572 -8.24 18.81 10.95
N GLN A 573 -9.34 18.11 10.68
CA GLN A 573 -10.52 18.63 9.97
C GLN A 573 -10.24 19.07 8.51
N ILE A 574 -9.13 18.64 7.91
CA ILE A 574 -8.70 19.12 6.58
C ILE A 574 -9.41 18.32 5.48
N GLN A 575 -10.23 18.99 4.68
CA GLN A 575 -11.06 18.36 3.63
C GLN A 575 -10.44 18.36 2.22
N THR A 576 -9.15 18.69 2.11
CA THR A 576 -8.44 18.86 0.83
C THR A 576 -7.06 18.17 0.79
N ALA A 577 -6.64 17.54 1.89
CA ALA A 577 -5.29 17.01 2.07
C ALA A 577 -5.23 15.94 3.19
N LEU A 578 -4.23 15.07 3.12
CA LEU A 578 -4.01 13.97 4.07
C LEU A 578 -2.61 14.06 4.70
N SER A 579 -2.46 13.62 5.95
CA SER A 579 -1.17 13.51 6.64
C SER A 579 -0.32 12.37 6.06
N HIS A 580 1.01 12.46 6.19
CA HIS A 580 1.90 11.32 6.00
C HIS A 580 1.81 10.42 7.25
N PRO A 581 1.74 9.07 7.12
CA PRO A 581 2.04 8.27 5.94
C PRO A 581 0.87 7.96 5.00
N ALA A 582 -0.37 8.39 5.29
CA ALA A 582 -1.50 8.13 4.40
C ALA A 582 -1.38 8.82 3.03
N CYS A 583 -0.70 9.96 2.93
CA CYS A 583 -0.40 10.58 1.64
C CYS A 583 0.68 9.85 0.81
N SER A 584 1.29 8.74 1.26
CA SER A 584 2.21 7.98 0.39
C SER A 584 1.45 7.16 -0.66
N GLU A 585 1.98 7.12 -1.89
CA GLU A 585 1.29 6.63 -3.10
C GLU A 585 0.63 5.26 -2.92
N TYR A 586 1.34 4.28 -2.35
CA TYR A 586 0.92 2.87 -2.23
C TYR A 586 0.23 2.51 -0.90
N SER A 587 -0.07 3.51 -0.06
CA SER A 587 -0.76 3.29 1.21
C SER A 587 -2.29 3.31 1.04
N ILE A 588 -2.97 2.36 1.70
CA ILE A 588 -4.43 2.38 1.85
C ILE A 588 -4.76 3.44 2.89
N LYS A 589 -5.48 4.49 2.50
CA LYS A 589 -5.79 5.64 3.34
C LYS A 589 -7.02 5.35 4.19
N ALA A 590 -6.89 5.49 5.51
CA ALA A 590 -7.95 5.25 6.47
C ALA A 590 -8.49 6.56 7.05
N ALA A 591 -9.69 6.93 6.64
CA ALA A 591 -10.44 8.07 7.16
C ALA A 591 -11.60 7.61 8.08
N SER A 592 -12.03 8.48 8.99
CA SER A 592 -12.96 8.15 10.06
C SER A 592 -14.41 8.52 9.72
N VAL A 593 -15.34 7.60 9.98
CA VAL A 593 -16.77 7.91 10.18
C VAL A 593 -17.13 7.91 11.67
N LEU A 594 -18.26 8.56 11.99
CA LEU A 594 -18.91 8.45 13.29
C LEU A 594 -19.08 6.99 13.73
N ASN A 595 -19.09 6.80 15.04
CA ASN A 595 -19.62 5.58 15.63
C ASN A 595 -20.94 5.84 16.33
N ASP A 596 -21.97 5.88 15.50
CA ASP A 596 -23.38 6.04 15.81
C ASP A 596 -24.15 4.74 15.55
N GLU A 597 -23.44 3.60 15.49
CA GLU A 597 -23.90 2.27 15.06
C GLU A 597 -24.25 2.13 13.56
N ILE A 598 -24.23 3.23 12.81
CA ILE A 598 -24.64 3.28 11.40
C ILE A 598 -23.43 3.53 10.47
N GLY A 599 -22.57 4.48 10.83
CA GLY A 599 -21.32 4.80 10.14
C GLY A 599 -21.48 5.43 8.75
N TYR A 600 -22.53 6.24 8.52
CA TYR A 600 -22.70 7.00 7.26
C TYR A 600 -22.27 8.47 7.33
N THR A 601 -21.90 8.96 8.51
CA THR A 601 -21.47 10.36 8.69
C THR A 601 -19.95 10.40 8.86
N LEU A 602 -19.25 11.25 8.10
CA LEU A 602 -17.81 11.49 8.31
C LEU A 602 -17.58 12.06 9.71
N ALA A 603 -16.55 11.59 10.42
CA ALA A 603 -16.17 12.19 11.69
C ALA A 603 -15.59 13.59 11.46
N THR A 604 -16.02 14.57 12.25
CA THR A 604 -15.69 15.99 12.07
C THR A 604 -14.18 16.21 12.00
N LYS A 605 -13.42 15.48 12.82
CA LYS A 605 -11.95 15.57 12.91
C LYS A 605 -11.20 14.90 11.76
N SER A 606 -11.82 13.99 11.02
CA SER A 606 -11.12 13.25 9.96
C SER A 606 -10.62 14.20 8.88
N ASN A 607 -9.32 14.13 8.61
CA ASN A 607 -8.81 14.56 7.32
C ASN A 607 -9.42 13.67 6.23
N ILE A 608 -9.78 14.29 5.11
CA ILE A 608 -10.43 13.68 3.95
C ILE A 608 -10.06 14.49 2.71
N ALA A 609 -10.17 13.89 1.53
CA ALA A 609 -9.83 14.57 0.27
C ALA A 609 -10.53 13.88 -0.91
N ALA A 610 -10.55 14.55 -2.07
CA ALA A 610 -11.17 14.00 -3.28
C ALA A 610 -10.40 12.76 -3.76
N LEU A 611 -11.12 11.76 -4.27
CA LEU A 611 -10.52 10.49 -4.71
C LEU A 611 -9.55 10.65 -5.88
N SER A 612 -9.67 11.73 -6.67
CA SER A 612 -8.76 12.04 -7.78
C SER A 612 -7.39 12.62 -7.35
N GLN A 613 -7.23 12.99 -6.08
CA GLN A 613 -5.98 13.59 -5.58
C GLN A 613 -4.89 12.55 -5.25
N TYR A 614 -5.23 11.27 -5.13
CA TYR A 614 -4.31 10.21 -4.68
C TYR A 614 -4.43 8.95 -5.53
N THR A 615 -3.31 8.21 -5.60
CA THR A 615 -3.21 6.99 -6.39
C THR A 615 -3.92 5.78 -5.77
N TYR A 616 -3.91 5.66 -4.44
CA TYR A 616 -4.56 4.57 -3.69
C TYR A 616 -5.88 5.01 -3.02
N PRO A 617 -6.81 4.07 -2.78
CA PRO A 617 -8.14 4.38 -2.26
C PRO A 617 -8.10 4.98 -0.84
N ILE A 618 -9.06 5.88 -0.61
CA ILE A 618 -9.47 6.29 0.73
C ILE A 618 -10.65 5.42 1.14
N PHE A 619 -10.43 4.57 2.14
CA PHE A 619 -11.45 3.77 2.79
C PHE A 619 -11.86 4.41 4.12
N LEU A 620 -13.14 4.26 4.43
CA LEU A 620 -13.73 4.69 5.68
C LEU A 620 -13.88 3.51 6.63
N ALA A 621 -13.74 3.79 7.93
CA ALA A 621 -14.09 2.89 9.00
C ALA A 621 -14.46 3.70 10.25
N PRO A 622 -15.14 3.10 11.25
CA PRO A 622 -15.37 3.74 12.53
C PRO A 622 -14.03 4.12 13.16
N GLY A 623 -13.80 5.42 13.25
CA GLY A 623 -12.89 6.00 14.21
C GLY A 623 -13.60 7.01 15.11
N GLY A 624 -14.90 7.25 14.87
CA GLY A 624 -15.80 8.22 15.50
C GLY A 624 -15.22 9.61 15.76
N ASP A 625 -15.79 10.32 16.75
CA ASP A 625 -15.64 11.76 16.93
C ASP A 625 -15.80 12.25 18.39
N GLU A 626 -15.46 13.51 18.65
CA GLU A 626 -15.44 14.11 20.00
C GLU A 626 -16.80 14.27 20.67
N ASN A 627 -17.85 14.38 19.86
CA ASN A 627 -19.24 14.50 20.30
C ASN A 627 -20.02 13.17 20.11
N ALA A 628 -19.31 12.03 20.00
CA ALA A 628 -19.88 10.70 19.76
C ALA A 628 -19.34 9.61 20.74
N ILE A 629 -19.91 8.40 20.70
CA ILE A 629 -19.64 7.25 21.61
C ILE A 629 -18.17 6.76 21.48
N GLY A 630 -17.46 6.25 22.54
CA GLY A 630 -16.01 5.84 22.78
C GLY A 630 -15.36 4.45 22.38
N VAL A 631 -14.28 4.27 21.54
CA VAL A 631 -13.70 2.93 21.15
C VAL A 631 -12.84 2.50 22.30
N ASN A 632 -13.48 1.73 23.15
CA ASN A 632 -12.83 0.89 24.11
C ASN A 632 -11.99 -0.16 23.37
N GLY A 633 -10.80 -0.37 23.90
CA GLY A 633 -9.93 -1.50 23.62
C GLY A 633 -8.98 -1.63 24.80
N ALA A 634 -7.91 -2.39 24.63
CA ALA A 634 -6.88 -2.54 25.64
C ALA A 634 -6.26 -1.18 25.98
N GLY A 635 -6.35 -0.82 27.25
CA GLY A 635 -5.46 0.14 27.87
C GLY A 635 -4.11 -0.51 28.23
N ARG A 636 -3.22 0.25 28.84
CA ARG A 636 -1.83 -0.16 29.09
C ARG A 636 -1.40 -0.11 30.57
N VAL A 637 -2.34 0.17 31.47
CA VAL A 637 -2.04 0.38 32.91
C VAL A 637 -2.02 -0.95 33.68
N SER A 638 -2.87 -1.90 33.31
CA SER A 638 -2.98 -3.24 33.92
C SER A 638 -3.39 -4.28 32.86
N ASP A 639 -3.45 -5.56 33.22
CA ASP A 639 -3.78 -6.64 32.27
C ASP A 639 -5.25 -6.64 31.80
N THR A 640 -6.11 -5.84 32.43
CA THR A 640 -7.53 -5.67 32.07
C THR A 640 -7.93 -4.21 31.88
N ASP A 641 -6.97 -3.30 31.74
CA ASP A 641 -7.18 -1.87 31.58
C ASP A 641 -7.94 -1.55 30.28
N LEU A 642 -8.77 -0.52 30.29
CA LEU A 642 -9.57 -0.12 29.14
C LEU A 642 -9.29 1.33 28.77
N LEU A 643 -9.06 1.56 27.47
CA LEU A 643 -8.86 2.89 26.92
C LEU A 643 -9.86 3.16 25.80
N ALA A 644 -10.55 4.30 25.88
CA ALA A 644 -11.41 4.82 24.82
C ALA A 644 -10.60 5.74 23.88
N GLY A 645 -10.57 5.48 22.56
CA GLY A 645 -9.85 6.28 21.55
C GLY A 645 -10.73 6.77 20.39
N TRP A 646 -10.52 7.94 19.76
CA TRP A 646 -11.17 8.43 18.49
C TRP A 646 -10.14 8.88 17.48
N GLY A 647 -10.52 8.88 16.20
CA GLY A 647 -9.73 9.43 15.12
C GLY A 647 -9.34 8.40 14.07
N THR A 648 -8.63 8.88 13.06
CA THR A 648 -8.24 8.10 11.88
C THR A 648 -7.32 6.92 12.23
N SER A 649 -6.62 6.95 13.37
CA SER A 649 -5.87 5.81 13.92
C SER A 649 -6.72 4.55 14.07
N LEU A 650 -7.97 4.70 14.48
CA LEU A 650 -8.87 3.57 14.72
C LEU A 650 -9.56 3.09 13.46
N ALA A 651 -9.84 4.02 12.53
CA ALA A 651 -10.20 3.62 11.19
C ALA A 651 -9.10 2.76 10.56
N ALA A 652 -7.82 3.13 10.74
CA ALA A 652 -6.69 2.33 10.29
C ALA A 652 -6.64 0.96 10.99
N ALA A 653 -6.79 0.89 12.31
CA ALA A 653 -6.82 -0.37 13.05
C ALA A 653 -7.96 -1.31 12.60
N HIS A 654 -9.17 -0.77 12.37
CA HIS A 654 -10.29 -1.54 11.83
C HIS A 654 -10.01 -2.08 10.42
N ILE A 655 -9.46 -1.25 9.52
CA ILE A 655 -9.15 -1.67 8.14
C ILE A 655 -7.98 -2.67 8.12
N SER A 656 -6.99 -2.53 9.00
CA SER A 656 -5.91 -3.51 9.18
C SER A 656 -6.43 -4.87 9.64
N GLY A 657 -7.34 -4.89 10.62
CA GLY A 657 -8.00 -6.12 11.05
C GLY A 657 -8.89 -6.73 9.95
N PHE A 658 -9.58 -5.90 9.17
CA PHE A 658 -10.43 -6.35 8.05
C PHE A 658 -9.58 -6.95 6.92
N ALA A 659 -8.42 -6.36 6.62
CA ALA A 659 -7.42 -6.90 5.70
C ALA A 659 -6.84 -8.24 6.19
N ALA A 660 -6.59 -8.39 7.50
CA ALA A 660 -6.12 -9.65 8.08
C ALA A 660 -7.19 -10.76 7.99
N VAL A 661 -8.46 -10.43 8.24
CA VAL A 661 -9.59 -11.33 8.02
C VAL A 661 -9.66 -11.75 6.55
N TYR A 662 -9.61 -10.79 5.61
CA TYR A 662 -9.60 -11.08 4.17
C TYR A 662 -8.46 -12.03 3.75
N LYS A 663 -7.22 -11.76 4.20
CA LYS A 663 -6.06 -12.62 3.91
C LYS A 663 -6.16 -14.01 4.54
N SER A 664 -6.78 -14.15 5.72
CA SER A 664 -6.97 -15.47 6.34
C SER A 664 -7.91 -16.37 5.54
N THR A 665 -8.88 -15.78 4.82
CA THR A 665 -9.78 -16.51 3.92
C THR A 665 -9.18 -16.69 2.51
N ASN A 666 -8.44 -15.69 2.02
CA ASN A 666 -7.80 -15.69 0.70
C ASN A 666 -6.26 -15.54 0.79
N PRO A 667 -5.53 -16.58 1.25
CA PRO A 667 -4.10 -16.46 1.53
C PRO A 667 -3.24 -16.19 0.29
N THR A 668 -3.72 -16.51 -0.91
CA THR A 668 -3.05 -16.27 -2.19
C THR A 668 -3.35 -14.92 -2.82
N HIS A 669 -4.31 -14.14 -2.28
CA HIS A 669 -4.72 -12.88 -2.90
C HIS A 669 -3.74 -11.73 -2.62
N SER A 670 -3.51 -10.91 -3.65
CA SER A 670 -2.70 -9.70 -3.57
C SER A 670 -3.43 -8.53 -2.91
N VAL A 671 -2.68 -7.47 -2.59
CA VAL A 671 -3.24 -6.18 -2.10
C VAL A 671 -4.27 -5.61 -3.09
N ASP A 672 -4.05 -5.77 -4.38
CA ASP A 672 -4.94 -5.25 -5.43
C ASP A 672 -6.25 -6.04 -5.50
N GLN A 673 -6.22 -7.36 -5.24
CA GLN A 673 -7.43 -8.16 -5.10
C GLN A 673 -8.22 -7.78 -3.83
N PHE A 674 -7.54 -7.47 -2.72
CA PHE A 674 -8.21 -6.92 -1.54
C PHE A 674 -8.88 -5.57 -1.84
N ILE A 675 -8.17 -4.63 -2.46
CA ILE A 675 -8.71 -3.31 -2.83
C ILE A 675 -9.90 -3.45 -3.79
N ALA A 676 -9.82 -4.30 -4.81
CA ALA A 676 -10.91 -4.56 -5.75
C ALA A 676 -12.14 -5.16 -5.04
N TRP A 677 -11.93 -6.12 -4.14
CA TRP A 677 -13.00 -6.74 -3.36
C TRP A 677 -13.66 -5.76 -2.38
N VAL A 678 -12.89 -4.93 -1.68
CA VAL A 678 -13.47 -3.89 -0.79
C VAL A 678 -14.32 -2.93 -1.62
N ASN A 679 -13.82 -2.43 -2.75
CA ASN A 679 -14.56 -1.47 -3.58
C ASN A 679 -15.83 -2.03 -4.24
N SER A 680 -15.94 -3.35 -4.41
CA SER A 680 -17.11 -4.00 -5.04
C SER A 680 -18.09 -4.63 -4.04
N THR A 681 -17.60 -5.21 -2.94
CA THR A 681 -18.39 -6.13 -2.09
C THR A 681 -18.11 -5.96 -0.60
N GLY A 682 -16.85 -5.77 -0.19
CA GLY A 682 -16.45 -5.60 1.22
C GLY A 682 -16.70 -4.20 1.79
N SER A 683 -17.66 -3.44 1.25
CA SER A 683 -17.96 -2.07 1.68
C SER A 683 -19.39 -1.61 1.37
N VAL A 684 -19.80 -0.54 2.04
CA VAL A 684 -20.97 0.27 1.70
C VAL A 684 -20.53 1.67 1.22
N PRO A 685 -21.27 2.31 0.30
CA PRO A 685 -20.98 3.68 -0.13
C PRO A 685 -21.30 4.68 1.00
N VAL A 686 -20.49 5.72 1.12
CA VAL A 686 -20.72 6.86 2.01
C VAL A 686 -20.50 8.13 1.21
N SER A 687 -21.57 8.87 0.94
CA SER A 687 -21.51 10.14 0.21
C SER A 687 -21.49 11.31 1.19
N SER A 688 -20.55 12.24 1.02
CA SER A 688 -20.51 13.50 1.78
C SER A 688 -20.03 14.65 0.89
N THR A 689 -20.36 15.87 1.29
CA THR A 689 -19.91 17.09 0.63
C THR A 689 -18.62 17.57 1.28
N ILE A 690 -17.58 17.75 0.46
CA ILE A 690 -16.32 18.40 0.83
C ILE A 690 -16.09 19.64 -0.05
N ALA A 691 -14.98 20.35 0.15
CA ALA A 691 -14.64 21.56 -0.60
C ALA A 691 -14.64 21.40 -2.14
N SER A 692 -14.36 20.19 -2.65
CA SER A 692 -14.41 19.88 -4.09
C SER A 692 -15.78 19.44 -4.62
N GLY A 693 -16.81 19.42 -3.76
CA GLY A 693 -18.17 18.95 -4.07
C GLY A 693 -18.52 17.63 -3.37
N VAL A 694 -19.60 16.99 -3.83
CA VAL A 694 -20.01 15.67 -3.35
C VAL A 694 -19.02 14.61 -3.81
N GLN A 695 -18.62 13.72 -2.91
CA GLN A 695 -17.77 12.57 -3.16
C GLN A 695 -18.37 11.34 -2.47
N THR A 696 -18.18 10.16 -3.08
CA THR A 696 -18.64 8.88 -2.50
C THR A 696 -17.43 7.99 -2.20
N TRP A 697 -17.15 7.78 -0.92
CA TRP A 697 -16.12 6.85 -0.44
C TRP A 697 -16.71 5.48 -0.12
N ARG A 698 -15.84 4.51 0.15
CA ARG A 698 -16.22 3.15 0.55
C ARG A 698 -15.90 2.93 2.02
N ARG A 699 -16.92 2.71 2.86
CA ARG A 699 -16.73 2.26 4.24
C ARG A 699 -16.68 0.75 4.30
N ILE A 700 -15.65 0.18 4.93
CA ILE A 700 -15.58 -1.27 5.11
C ILE A 700 -16.80 -1.80 5.86
N ALA A 701 -17.35 -2.89 5.34
CA ALA A 701 -18.50 -3.60 5.90
C ALA A 701 -18.45 -5.04 5.43
N PHE A 702 -18.63 -5.99 6.35
CA PHE A 702 -18.70 -7.39 5.97
C PHE A 702 -20.04 -7.71 5.25
N PRO A 703 -20.03 -8.40 4.09
CA PRO A 703 -21.21 -8.65 3.24
C PRO A 703 -22.07 -9.87 3.63
#